data_AF-A0A1Z9TBI8-F1
#
_entry.id   AF-A0A1Z9TBI8-F1
#
_cell.length_a   1.000
_cell.length_b   1.000
_cell.length_c   1.000
_cell.angle_alpha   90.00
_cell.angle_beta   90.00
_cell.angle_gamma   90.00
#
_symmetry.space_group_name_H-M   'P 1'
#
loop_
_entity.id
_entity.type
_entity.pdbx_description
1 polymer ?
#
loop_
_entity_poly.entity_id
_entity_poly.type
_entity_poly.pdbx_seq_one_letter_code
_entity_poly.pdbx_strand_id
1 'polypeptide(L)'
;MISWGKWFFPIIGTIILFSFVYVMQKVGGFVLPGWSVASLSVIWIVTLLGYILQLNVLNRIGGIFVVILSIVVVAGTLLPRQMIEVYPERASQKVTEDFDVAWKTVYGRDLFEEFSLHKHLLQYTESLAKFDVHRAGQIGLFALFGVALGICFLFPIDPADRSLFYGRLGLLIVSGIIWSLQMELLQVLSVSRDVTFVGFLESSIGSTLGVFVFAVLNILYITRKKLLESRRFNILGVGIDAVNMSACLDLFDEIIEQGRQDDSEDNITLSSELQTRFPAMTTAMGVAGIVESRRNQKLQRILNESVLNTPDGMPLVWLGKLAGYRSIDRVYGPDLLRDACAYGVDKKWRHYFWGAAPGIVEKLKDVLEEKHPKIEISGICCPPFRPLTQEEEDRLVEEVNSSNTDIFWIGISTPKQLYFMDHIRDRLNCKIICPVGYAFDVNAGVEVDAPDWIKYSGFQWLHRAIKQPRLWKRYLPDNPTFIFKVLAQSIRLKQFPMFQHTIPHTSRVDEDGCPRFPIGVVELSAMTLRGARDRVAGWIEMGKKHYVNICTADTLVQCYDQPALADIVMKAGMATTDGMPLVWMAKRSGFKDVTRVYGPDLMLELCALSEQQGYSHYFYGATDEVLAKLRKNLLKKYPKLTIAGMYSPPFRPLDDGEKEEVAAMINAANPDIVWCGLGTPKQDYWVSEFRPMLNASALIAVGAAFNFHAGYVRQAPSWMMRSGFEWLFRLFMEPKRLWRRYIIGNPRFILLTFRQWIFKARA
;
A
#
# COMPACT_ATOMS: atom_id res chain seq x y z
N MET A 1 -36.71 -6.45 25.64
CA MET A 1 -36.65 -6.79 27.07
C MET A 1 -36.12 -8.21 27.21
N ILE A 2 -34.88 -8.38 27.68
CA ILE A 2 -34.29 -9.70 27.92
C ILE A 2 -34.81 -10.20 29.27
N SER A 3 -35.49 -11.35 29.33
CA SER A 3 -35.96 -11.93 30.59
C SER A 3 -34.75 -12.43 31.39
N TRP A 4 -34.32 -11.65 32.38
CA TRP A 4 -33.19 -11.98 33.26
C TRP A 4 -33.30 -13.40 33.85
N GLY A 5 -34.52 -13.90 34.09
CA GLY A 5 -34.76 -15.25 34.62
C GLY A 5 -34.20 -16.41 33.77
N LYS A 6 -34.02 -16.24 32.44
CA LYS A 6 -33.45 -17.29 31.57
C LYS A 6 -31.91 -17.35 31.62
N TRP A 7 -31.27 -16.27 32.08
CA TRP A 7 -29.80 -16.13 32.13
C TRP A 7 -29.24 -16.38 33.53
N PHE A 8 -30.05 -16.12 34.56
CA PHE A 8 -29.64 -16.12 35.97
C PHE A 8 -29.42 -17.54 36.52
N PHE A 9 -30.31 -18.48 36.19
CA PHE A 9 -30.28 -19.85 36.73
C PHE A 9 -29.10 -20.71 36.26
N PRO A 10 -28.68 -20.69 34.98
CA PRO A 10 -27.53 -21.49 34.54
C PRO A 10 -26.21 -20.98 35.13
N ILE A 11 -26.03 -19.66 35.23
CA ILE A 11 -24.81 -19.03 35.75
C ILE A 11 -24.68 -19.32 37.25
N ILE A 12 -25.75 -19.13 38.01
CA ILE A 12 -25.77 -19.46 39.44
C ILE A 12 -25.64 -20.98 39.66
N GLY A 13 -26.29 -21.81 38.84
CA GLY A 13 -26.16 -23.26 38.91
C GLY A 13 -24.73 -23.73 38.67
N THR A 14 -24.01 -23.09 37.74
CA THR A 14 -22.59 -23.35 37.49
C THR A 14 -21.75 -22.93 38.71
N ILE A 15 -21.96 -21.72 39.23
CA ILE A 15 -21.24 -21.22 40.41
C ILE A 15 -21.49 -22.11 41.63
N ILE A 16 -22.73 -22.55 41.87
CA ILE A 16 -23.09 -23.45 42.97
C ILE A 16 -22.45 -24.83 42.78
N LEU A 17 -22.49 -25.41 41.58
CA LEU A 17 -21.89 -26.72 41.29
C LEU A 17 -20.37 -26.69 41.53
N PHE A 18 -19.69 -25.65 41.05
CA PHE A 18 -18.24 -25.50 41.24
C PHE A 18 -17.87 -25.14 42.68
N SER A 19 -18.68 -24.34 43.39
CA SER A 19 -18.50 -24.06 44.82
C SER A 19 -18.72 -25.30 45.67
N PHE A 20 -19.69 -26.15 45.31
CA PHE A 20 -19.95 -27.43 45.97
C PHE A 20 -18.79 -28.40 45.77
N VAL A 21 -18.25 -28.51 44.55
CA VAL A 21 -17.03 -29.29 44.26
C VAL A 21 -15.83 -28.79 45.06
N TYR A 22 -15.64 -27.47 45.17
CA TYR A 22 -14.58 -26.86 45.97
C TYR A 22 -14.72 -27.16 47.47
N VAL A 23 -15.93 -27.05 48.03
CA VAL A 23 -16.20 -27.35 49.44
C VAL A 23 -16.00 -28.84 49.75
N MET A 24 -16.44 -29.73 48.87
CA MET A 24 -16.26 -31.18 49.03
C MET A 24 -14.78 -31.59 49.01
N GLN A 25 -13.96 -30.93 48.19
CA GLN A 25 -12.50 -31.15 48.16
C GLN A 25 -11.81 -30.63 49.43
N LYS A 26 -12.24 -29.48 49.97
CA LYS A 26 -11.60 -28.88 51.15
C LYS A 26 -12.01 -29.52 52.48
N VAL A 27 -13.25 -29.98 52.59
CA VAL A 27 -13.82 -30.52 53.85
C VAL A 27 -13.70 -32.05 53.92
N GLY A 28 -13.75 -32.77 52.80
CA GLY A 28 -13.73 -34.23 52.77
C GLY A 28 -12.38 -34.88 52.45
N GLY A 29 -11.34 -34.10 52.10
CA GLY A 29 -10.06 -34.63 51.61
C GLY A 29 -10.17 -35.45 50.30
N PHE A 30 -11.33 -35.39 49.64
CA PHE A 30 -11.65 -36.19 48.47
C PHE A 30 -11.15 -35.48 47.21
N VAL A 31 -10.06 -35.95 46.63
CA VAL A 31 -9.55 -35.44 45.35
C VAL A 31 -10.35 -36.11 44.23
N LEU A 32 -11.09 -35.31 43.45
CA LEU A 32 -11.76 -35.82 42.25
C LEU A 32 -10.70 -36.37 41.29
N PRO A 33 -10.85 -37.60 40.77
CA PRO A 33 -9.97 -38.13 39.75
C PRO A 33 -9.86 -37.18 38.56
N GLY A 34 -8.67 -37.04 37.95
CA GLY A 34 -8.44 -36.09 36.85
C GLY A 34 -9.39 -36.26 35.66
N TRP A 35 -9.90 -37.48 35.43
CA TRP A 35 -10.91 -37.74 34.41
C TRP A 35 -12.26 -37.10 34.73
N SER A 36 -12.65 -37.00 36.01
CA SER A 36 -13.90 -36.38 36.44
C SER A 36 -13.90 -34.87 36.19
N VAL A 37 -12.76 -34.23 36.42
CA VAL A 37 -12.54 -32.80 36.14
C VAL A 37 -12.48 -32.54 34.63
N ALA A 38 -11.87 -33.44 33.86
CA ALA A 38 -11.88 -33.39 32.41
C ALA A 38 -13.30 -33.57 31.85
N SER A 39 -14.09 -34.51 32.39
CA SER A 39 -15.48 -34.73 32.00
C SER A 39 -16.37 -33.53 32.33
N LEU A 40 -16.23 -32.93 33.51
CA LEU A 40 -16.98 -31.72 33.88
C LEU A 40 -16.58 -30.51 33.01
N SER A 41 -15.30 -30.38 32.68
CA SER A 41 -14.81 -29.36 31.74
C SER A 41 -15.36 -29.57 30.33
N VAL A 42 -15.40 -30.82 29.84
CA VAL A 42 -15.96 -31.17 28.54
C VAL A 42 -17.48 -30.91 28.52
N ILE A 43 -18.21 -31.32 29.56
CA ILE A 43 -19.65 -31.07 29.68
C ILE A 43 -19.92 -29.56 29.71
N TRP A 44 -19.12 -28.79 30.44
CA TRP A 44 -19.23 -27.34 30.48
C TRP A 44 -18.90 -26.68 29.13
N ILE A 45 -17.84 -27.13 28.45
CA ILE A 45 -17.47 -26.67 27.10
C ILE A 45 -18.57 -26.99 26.10
N VAL A 46 -19.15 -28.19 26.14
CA VAL A 46 -20.26 -28.60 25.29
C VAL A 46 -21.51 -27.77 25.58
N THR A 47 -21.76 -27.43 26.85
CA THR A 47 -22.91 -26.60 27.26
C THR A 47 -22.69 -25.13 26.85
N LEU A 48 -21.48 -24.60 27.00
CA LEU A 48 -21.08 -23.25 26.57
C LEU A 48 -21.10 -23.14 25.03
N LEU A 49 -20.57 -24.14 24.32
CA LEU A 49 -20.64 -24.25 22.87
C LEU A 49 -22.10 -24.34 22.41
N GLY A 50 -22.92 -25.17 23.05
CA GLY A 50 -24.36 -25.27 22.80
C GLY A 50 -25.10 -23.95 22.98
N TYR A 51 -24.71 -23.15 23.97
CA TYR A 51 -25.24 -21.81 24.22
C TYR A 51 -24.74 -20.76 23.22
N ILE A 52 -23.47 -20.82 22.81
CA ILE A 52 -22.89 -19.97 21.74
C ILE A 52 -23.55 -20.31 20.39
N LEU A 53 -23.86 -21.59 20.15
CA LEU A 53 -24.57 -22.11 18.99
C LEU A 53 -25.99 -21.54 18.87
N GLN A 54 -26.70 -21.34 19.98
CA GLN A 54 -28.07 -20.79 19.99
C GLN A 54 -28.17 -19.28 19.73
N LEU A 55 -27.08 -18.51 19.83
CA LEU A 55 -27.11 -17.05 19.74
C LEU A 55 -27.04 -16.45 18.32
N ASN A 56 -27.21 -17.26 17.27
CA ASN A 56 -26.95 -16.84 15.87
C ASN A 56 -25.52 -16.27 15.67
N VAL A 57 -24.61 -16.48 16.63
CA VAL A 57 -23.23 -15.98 16.63
C VAL A 57 -22.36 -16.75 15.64
N LEU A 58 -22.70 -18.00 15.31
CA LEU A 58 -21.99 -18.76 14.27
C LEU A 58 -22.18 -18.21 12.85
N ASN A 59 -23.18 -17.35 12.62
CA ASN A 59 -23.25 -16.60 11.37
C ASN A 59 -22.23 -15.44 11.30
N ARG A 60 -21.42 -15.21 12.35
CA ARG A 60 -20.34 -14.22 12.36
C ARG A 60 -19.03 -14.78 12.94
N ILE A 61 -17.97 -14.52 12.19
CA ILE A 61 -16.51 -14.80 12.36
C ILE A 61 -16.00 -15.16 13.76
N GLY A 62 -16.45 -14.48 14.81
CA GLY A 62 -15.85 -14.62 16.13
C GLY A 62 -16.05 -15.98 16.79
N GLY A 63 -17.17 -16.66 16.53
CA GLY A 63 -17.43 -17.95 17.17
C GLY A 63 -16.45 -19.06 16.75
N ILE A 64 -16.10 -19.11 15.46
CA ILE A 64 -15.23 -20.16 14.90
C ILE A 64 -13.76 -19.91 15.27
N PHE A 65 -13.32 -18.66 15.27
CA PHE A 65 -11.96 -18.32 15.69
C PHE A 65 -11.75 -18.61 17.18
N VAL A 66 -12.77 -18.36 18.02
CA VAL A 66 -12.78 -18.76 19.43
C VAL A 66 -12.70 -20.28 19.57
N VAL A 67 -13.48 -21.06 18.82
CA VAL A 67 -13.41 -22.53 18.86
C VAL A 67 -12.03 -23.06 18.46
N ILE A 68 -11.44 -22.55 17.38
CA ILE A 68 -10.11 -22.98 16.91
C ILE A 68 -9.04 -22.57 17.92
N LEU A 69 -9.08 -21.36 18.45
CA LEU A 69 -8.13 -20.92 19.49
C LEU A 69 -8.31 -21.75 20.76
N SER A 70 -9.53 -22.07 21.18
CA SER A 70 -9.81 -22.95 22.32
C SER A 70 -9.30 -24.37 22.11
N ILE A 71 -9.39 -24.92 20.89
CA ILE A 71 -8.82 -26.25 20.57
C ILE A 71 -7.28 -26.18 20.63
N VAL A 72 -6.66 -25.12 20.11
CA VAL A 72 -5.21 -24.90 20.19
C VAL A 72 -4.75 -24.71 21.64
N VAL A 73 -5.53 -24.01 22.46
CA VAL A 73 -5.29 -23.82 23.90
C VAL A 73 -5.34 -25.17 24.61
N VAL A 74 -6.38 -25.98 24.39
CA VAL A 74 -6.53 -27.32 25.00
C VAL A 74 -5.40 -28.25 24.56
N ALA A 75 -5.05 -28.26 23.27
CA ALA A 75 -3.95 -29.06 22.75
C ALA A 75 -2.58 -28.62 23.31
N GLY A 76 -2.38 -27.31 23.50
CA GLY A 76 -1.15 -26.76 24.10
C GLY A 76 -1.01 -27.08 25.59
N THR A 77 -2.11 -27.11 26.34
CA THR A 77 -2.13 -27.47 27.77
C THR A 77 -2.00 -28.97 28.05
N LEU A 78 -2.21 -29.81 27.02
CA LEU A 78 -2.12 -31.28 27.13
C LEU A 78 -0.73 -31.83 26.71
N LEU A 79 0.21 -30.97 26.29
CA LEU A 79 1.54 -31.41 25.89
C LEU A 79 2.37 -31.89 27.11
N PRO A 80 3.00 -33.09 27.05
CA PRO A 80 3.76 -33.63 28.17
C PRO A 80 5.02 -32.81 28.48
N ARG A 81 5.26 -32.57 29.78
CA ARG A 81 6.40 -31.80 30.35
C ARG A 81 7.77 -32.14 29.73
N GLN A 82 8.01 -33.41 29.41
CA GLN A 82 9.28 -33.92 28.88
C GLN A 82 9.67 -33.33 27.50
N MET A 83 8.70 -32.92 26.67
CA MET A 83 8.98 -32.30 25.36
C MET A 83 9.36 -30.82 25.45
N ILE A 84 8.99 -30.15 26.54
CA ILE A 84 9.19 -28.71 26.74
C ILE A 84 10.53 -28.42 27.44
N GLU A 85 11.04 -29.35 28.26
CA GLU A 85 12.31 -29.14 28.99
C GLU A 85 13.55 -29.25 28.09
N VAL A 86 13.50 -29.98 26.96
CA VAL A 86 14.68 -30.26 26.11
C VAL A 86 14.91 -29.21 25.01
N TYR A 87 13.91 -28.39 24.70
CA TYR A 87 13.92 -27.48 23.54
C TYR A 87 14.45 -26.04 23.80
N PRO A 88 14.26 -25.40 24.97
CA PRO A 88 14.63 -23.99 25.17
C PRO A 88 16.14 -23.77 25.36
N GLU A 89 16.83 -24.64 26.10
CA GLU A 89 18.23 -24.38 26.50
C GLU A 89 19.20 -24.38 25.32
N ARG A 90 19.13 -25.41 24.45
CA ARG A 90 20.04 -25.53 23.29
C ARG A 90 19.79 -24.49 22.21
N ALA A 91 18.53 -24.08 22.01
CA ALA A 91 18.17 -23.06 21.03
C ALA A 91 18.55 -21.65 21.52
N SER A 92 18.31 -21.36 22.80
CA SER A 92 18.68 -20.07 23.39
C SER A 92 20.19 -19.87 23.45
N GLN A 93 20.97 -20.89 23.82
CA GLN A 93 22.44 -20.81 23.84
C GLN A 93 22.99 -20.53 22.45
N LYS A 94 22.51 -21.26 21.43
CA LYS A 94 22.98 -21.11 20.06
C LYS A 94 22.66 -19.74 19.44
N VAL A 95 21.46 -19.21 19.69
CA VAL A 95 21.08 -17.86 19.23
C VAL A 95 21.94 -16.79 19.91
N THR A 96 22.30 -16.99 21.19
CA THR A 96 23.12 -16.02 21.94
C THR A 96 24.58 -16.04 21.47
N GLU A 97 25.13 -17.23 21.20
CA GLU A 97 26.47 -17.41 20.63
C GLU A 97 26.57 -16.83 19.21
N ASP A 98 25.58 -17.11 18.35
CA ASP A 98 25.54 -16.59 16.98
C ASP A 98 25.46 -15.06 16.94
N PHE A 99 24.76 -14.47 17.91
CA PHE A 99 24.60 -13.01 18.02
C PHE A 99 25.89 -12.32 18.52
N ASP A 100 26.61 -12.94 19.46
CA ASP A 100 27.87 -12.42 19.96
C ASP A 100 28.98 -12.49 18.89
N VAL A 101 29.01 -13.59 18.13
CA VAL A 101 29.87 -13.72 16.95
C VAL A 101 29.54 -12.65 15.91
N ALA A 102 28.26 -12.39 15.62
CA ALA A 102 27.85 -11.34 14.71
C ALA A 102 28.24 -9.94 15.20
N TRP A 103 28.10 -9.66 16.50
CA TRP A 103 28.48 -8.38 17.09
C TRP A 103 30.00 -8.13 17.04
N LYS A 104 30.79 -9.13 17.45
CA LYS A 104 32.26 -9.08 17.43
C LYS A 104 32.80 -8.90 16.01
N THR A 105 32.13 -9.48 15.03
CA THR A 105 32.44 -9.31 13.59
C THR A 105 32.19 -7.88 13.10
N VAL A 106 31.19 -7.18 13.64
CA VAL A 106 30.82 -5.82 13.21
C VAL A 106 31.63 -4.75 13.94
N TYR A 107 31.94 -4.94 15.22
CA TYR A 107 32.49 -3.88 16.08
C TYR A 107 33.88 -4.19 16.68
N GLY A 108 34.42 -5.40 16.47
CA GLY A 108 35.78 -5.78 16.86
C GLY A 108 36.02 -5.91 18.37
N ARG A 109 34.96 -5.98 19.18
CA ARG A 109 34.99 -6.08 20.65
C ARG A 109 33.87 -6.98 21.16
N ASP A 110 34.04 -7.57 22.34
CA ASP A 110 33.01 -8.40 23.00
C ASP A 110 31.88 -7.52 23.57
N LEU A 111 30.64 -7.79 23.17
CA LEU A 111 29.45 -7.09 23.63
C LEU A 111 29.28 -7.20 25.16
N PHE A 112 29.67 -8.37 25.70
CA PHE A 112 29.47 -8.76 27.09
C PHE A 112 30.45 -8.15 28.09
N GLU A 113 31.57 -7.55 27.64
CA GLU A 113 32.52 -6.85 28.51
C GLU A 113 32.17 -5.36 28.70
N GLU A 114 31.67 -4.68 27.66
CA GLU A 114 31.42 -3.22 27.71
C GLU A 114 30.11 -2.84 28.41
N PHE A 115 29.08 -3.67 28.26
CA PHE A 115 27.86 -3.54 29.05
C PHE A 115 27.86 -4.67 30.07
N SER A 116 27.61 -4.37 31.35
CA SER A 116 27.27 -5.36 32.38
C SER A 116 26.01 -6.20 32.07
N LEU A 117 25.58 -6.21 30.79
CA LEU A 117 24.57 -7.00 30.16
C LEU A 117 24.81 -8.49 30.36
N HIS A 118 26.05 -9.00 30.43
CA HIS A 118 26.23 -10.42 30.75
C HIS A 118 25.70 -10.75 32.14
N LYS A 119 25.97 -9.89 33.12
CA LYS A 119 25.48 -10.02 34.50
C LYS A 119 23.97 -9.79 34.60
N HIS A 120 23.43 -8.83 33.83
CA HIS A 120 21.99 -8.58 33.77
C HIS A 120 21.24 -9.63 32.98
N LEU A 121 21.80 -10.18 31.91
CA LEU A 121 21.23 -11.29 31.15
C LEU A 121 21.38 -12.60 31.91
N LEU A 122 22.43 -12.80 32.72
CA LEU A 122 22.51 -13.90 33.69
C LEU A 122 21.48 -13.74 34.80
N GLN A 123 21.29 -12.54 35.36
CA GLN A 123 20.21 -12.27 36.31
C GLN A 123 18.83 -12.41 35.65
N TYR A 124 18.68 -12.02 34.39
CA TYR A 124 17.44 -12.13 33.63
C TYR A 124 17.21 -13.56 33.16
N THR A 125 18.24 -14.37 32.88
CA THR A 125 18.15 -15.80 32.56
C THR A 125 17.96 -16.64 33.81
N GLU A 126 18.54 -16.29 34.97
CA GLU A 126 18.18 -16.84 36.28
C GLU A 126 16.76 -16.45 36.68
N SER A 127 16.36 -15.21 36.38
CA SER A 127 14.98 -14.75 36.58
C SER A 127 14.01 -15.42 35.59
N LEU A 128 14.43 -15.72 34.35
CA LEU A 128 13.69 -16.47 33.31
C LEU A 128 13.65 -17.97 33.61
N ALA A 129 14.69 -18.54 34.23
CA ALA A 129 14.72 -19.92 34.70
C ALA A 129 13.80 -20.11 35.92
N LYS A 130 13.59 -19.05 36.71
CA LYS A 130 12.52 -18.97 37.72
C LYS A 130 11.17 -18.54 37.13
N PHE A 131 11.15 -18.00 35.92
CA PHE A 131 9.95 -17.55 35.23
C PHE A 131 9.31 -18.75 34.57
N ASP A 132 8.12 -19.10 35.04
CA ASP A 132 7.39 -20.21 34.49
C ASP A 132 7.02 -19.91 33.03
N VAL A 133 7.74 -20.52 32.08
CA VAL A 133 7.49 -20.42 30.63
C VAL A 133 6.04 -20.79 30.30
N HIS A 134 5.43 -21.66 31.12
CA HIS A 134 4.02 -22.01 31.03
C HIS A 134 3.10 -20.82 31.39
N ARG A 135 3.46 -20.02 32.40
CA ARG A 135 2.71 -18.81 32.83
C ARG A 135 2.86 -17.68 31.82
N ALA A 136 4.06 -17.44 31.29
CA ALA A 136 4.29 -16.42 30.26
C ALA A 136 3.63 -16.79 28.92
N GLY A 137 3.71 -18.06 28.52
CA GLY A 137 3.01 -18.60 27.36
C GLY A 137 1.49 -18.50 27.49
N GLN A 138 0.95 -18.83 28.67
CA GLN A 138 -0.47 -18.65 29.00
C GLN A 138 -0.87 -17.17 28.92
N ILE A 139 -0.17 -16.26 29.61
CA ILE A 139 -0.48 -14.82 29.60
C ILE A 139 -0.44 -14.26 28.17
N GLY A 140 0.54 -14.64 27.35
CA GLY A 140 0.63 -14.23 25.94
C GLY A 140 -0.51 -14.77 25.08
N LEU A 141 -0.85 -16.05 25.25
CA LEU A 141 -1.95 -16.72 24.53
C LEU A 141 -3.33 -16.14 24.93
N PHE A 142 -3.49 -15.77 26.20
CA PHE A 142 -4.71 -15.18 26.75
C PHE A 142 -4.86 -13.70 26.41
N ALA A 143 -3.76 -12.93 26.34
CA ALA A 143 -3.77 -11.60 25.76
C ALA A 143 -4.18 -11.65 24.28
N LEU A 144 -3.70 -12.64 23.52
CA LEU A 144 -4.13 -12.90 22.14
C LEU A 144 -5.63 -13.28 22.05
N PHE A 145 -6.15 -14.07 23.00
CA PHE A 145 -7.59 -14.41 23.06
C PHE A 145 -8.46 -13.20 23.42
N GLY A 146 -8.03 -12.36 24.37
CA GLY A 146 -8.70 -11.11 24.72
C GLY A 146 -8.69 -10.09 23.56
N VAL A 147 -7.58 -10.02 22.82
CA VAL A 147 -7.47 -9.25 21.57
C VAL A 147 -8.37 -9.85 20.49
N ALA A 148 -8.42 -11.17 20.34
CA ALA A 148 -9.29 -11.85 19.38
C ALA A 148 -10.77 -11.59 19.70
N LEU A 149 -11.19 -11.71 20.96
CA LEU A 149 -12.52 -11.31 21.42
C LEU A 149 -12.77 -9.83 21.14
N GLY A 150 -11.85 -8.93 21.49
CA GLY A 150 -11.93 -7.51 21.16
C GLY A 150 -12.14 -7.25 19.66
N ILE A 151 -11.42 -7.97 18.80
CA ILE A 151 -11.58 -7.93 17.33
C ILE A 151 -12.94 -8.46 16.88
N CYS A 152 -13.47 -9.51 17.53
CA CYS A 152 -14.80 -10.05 17.27
C CYS A 152 -15.92 -9.05 17.65
N PHE A 153 -15.64 -8.13 18.58
CA PHE A 153 -16.55 -7.06 18.99
C PHE A 153 -16.27 -5.70 18.29
N LEU A 154 -15.16 -5.57 17.55
CA LEU A 154 -14.83 -4.37 16.76
C LEU A 154 -15.71 -4.21 15.49
N PHE A 155 -16.52 -5.20 15.09
CA PHE A 155 -17.35 -5.13 13.87
C PHE A 155 -18.67 -5.96 13.96
N PRO A 156 -19.76 -5.54 13.28
CA PRO A 156 -20.45 -4.25 13.34
C PRO A 156 -21.70 -4.35 14.25
N ILE A 157 -21.86 -3.36 15.13
CA ILE A 157 -23.15 -3.06 15.77
C ILE A 157 -23.42 -1.59 15.53
N ASP A 158 -24.63 -1.28 15.09
CA ASP A 158 -25.09 0.10 15.00
C ASP A 158 -25.27 0.67 16.42
N PRO A 159 -24.51 1.71 16.82
CA PRO A 159 -24.66 2.33 18.13
C PRO A 159 -26.02 3.03 18.33
N ALA A 160 -26.85 3.16 17.28
CA ALA A 160 -28.23 3.62 17.41
C ALA A 160 -29.07 2.67 18.28
N ASP A 161 -28.76 1.36 18.29
CA ASP A 161 -29.38 0.39 19.18
C ASP A 161 -28.63 0.30 20.52
N ARG A 162 -28.82 1.33 21.35
CA ARG A 162 -28.21 1.44 22.68
C ARG A 162 -28.43 0.19 23.54
N SER A 163 -29.57 -0.48 23.37
CA SER A 163 -29.94 -1.66 24.16
C SER A 163 -29.03 -2.86 23.84
N LEU A 164 -28.72 -3.08 22.56
CA LEU A 164 -27.87 -4.17 22.10
C LEU A 164 -26.40 -3.90 22.44
N PHE A 165 -25.97 -2.64 22.37
CA PHE A 165 -24.63 -2.20 22.76
C PHE A 165 -24.35 -2.43 24.25
N TYR A 166 -25.20 -1.89 25.15
CA TYR A 166 -25.01 -2.07 26.59
C TYR A 166 -25.17 -3.53 27.04
N GLY A 167 -26.09 -4.27 26.41
CA GLY A 167 -26.25 -5.70 26.68
C GLY A 167 -24.98 -6.51 26.37
N ARG A 168 -24.31 -6.22 25.26
CA ARG A 168 -23.08 -6.92 24.86
C ARG A 168 -21.84 -6.42 25.61
N LEU A 169 -21.76 -5.13 25.94
CA LEU A 169 -20.73 -4.59 26.83
C LEU A 169 -20.80 -5.26 28.21
N GLY A 170 -22.01 -5.40 28.76
CA GLY A 170 -22.24 -6.13 30.01
C GLY A 170 -21.83 -7.60 29.89
N LEU A 171 -22.17 -8.26 28.78
CA LEU A 171 -21.81 -9.66 28.55
C LEU A 171 -20.29 -9.86 28.47
N LEU A 172 -19.56 -8.92 27.86
CA LEU A 172 -18.10 -8.94 27.73
C LEU A 172 -17.40 -8.70 29.07
N ILE A 173 -17.92 -7.76 29.87
CA ILE A 173 -17.45 -7.52 31.24
C ILE A 173 -17.68 -8.76 32.11
N VAL A 174 -18.90 -9.32 32.07
CA VAL A 174 -19.26 -10.51 32.86
C VAL A 174 -18.44 -11.73 32.44
N SER A 175 -18.25 -11.96 31.13
CA SER A 175 -17.42 -13.07 30.66
C SER A 175 -15.93 -12.87 30.97
N GLY A 176 -15.41 -11.64 30.92
CA GLY A 176 -14.07 -11.31 31.41
C GLY A 176 -13.88 -11.59 32.90
N ILE A 177 -14.87 -11.22 33.73
CA ILE A 177 -14.86 -11.47 35.19
C ILE A 177 -14.94 -12.98 35.49
N ILE A 178 -15.89 -13.69 34.89
CA ILE A 178 -16.06 -15.15 35.06
C ILE A 178 -14.79 -15.89 34.63
N TRP A 179 -14.16 -15.46 33.53
CA TRP A 179 -12.92 -16.06 33.04
C TRP A 179 -11.73 -15.80 33.98
N SER A 180 -11.60 -14.59 34.52
CA SER A 180 -10.57 -14.27 35.51
C SER A 180 -10.72 -15.12 36.78
N LEU A 181 -11.96 -15.33 37.25
CA LEU A 181 -12.27 -16.22 38.36
C LEU A 181 -11.98 -17.70 38.05
N GLN A 182 -12.28 -18.17 36.83
CA GLN A 182 -11.92 -19.52 36.39
C GLN A 182 -10.41 -19.75 36.34
N MET A 183 -9.62 -18.75 35.93
CA MET A 183 -8.17 -18.83 35.88
C MET A 183 -7.55 -18.98 37.27
N GLU A 184 -8.06 -18.25 38.27
CA GLU A 184 -7.69 -18.49 39.66
C GLU A 184 -8.08 -19.90 40.11
N LEU A 185 -9.29 -20.35 39.79
CA LEU A 185 -9.78 -21.66 40.20
C LEU A 185 -8.96 -22.82 39.59
N LEU A 186 -8.56 -22.71 38.32
CA LEU A 186 -7.71 -23.69 37.64
C LEU A 186 -6.29 -23.73 38.22
N GLN A 187 -5.77 -22.59 38.68
CA GLN A 187 -4.50 -22.53 39.41
C GLN A 187 -4.59 -23.20 40.78
N VAL A 188 -5.71 -23.03 41.51
CA VAL A 188 -5.99 -23.77 42.77
C VAL A 188 -6.08 -25.28 42.56
N LEU A 189 -6.68 -25.72 41.44
CA LEU A 189 -6.94 -27.14 41.15
C LEU A 189 -5.72 -27.88 40.59
N SER A 190 -4.75 -27.17 40.01
CA SER A 190 -3.47 -27.76 39.66
C SER A 190 -2.69 -28.05 40.95
N VAL A 191 -2.36 -29.31 41.22
CA VAL A 191 -1.72 -29.80 42.46
C VAL A 191 -0.31 -29.21 42.70
N SER A 192 0.11 -28.22 41.90
CA SER A 192 1.38 -27.52 42.05
C SER A 192 1.21 -26.00 41.91
N ARG A 193 0.75 -25.31 42.97
CA ARG A 193 1.28 -24.02 43.49
C ARG A 193 0.23 -23.17 44.23
N ASP A 194 0.70 -22.37 45.18
CA ASP A 194 -0.07 -21.36 45.92
C ASP A 194 -0.58 -20.25 44.98
N VAL A 195 -1.88 -19.96 45.05
CA VAL A 195 -2.47 -18.79 44.40
C VAL A 195 -1.93 -17.54 45.09
N THR A 196 -1.13 -16.77 44.36
CA THR A 196 -0.61 -15.49 44.85
C THR A 196 -1.50 -14.35 44.39
N PHE A 197 -1.86 -13.46 45.32
CA PHE A 197 -2.63 -12.23 45.07
C PHE A 197 -2.13 -11.41 43.85
N VAL A 198 -0.84 -11.51 43.55
CA VAL A 198 -0.19 -10.89 42.38
C VAL A 198 -0.72 -11.45 41.05
N GLY A 199 -0.97 -12.76 40.94
CA GLY A 199 -1.49 -13.38 39.71
C GLY A 199 -2.94 -12.98 39.39
N PHE A 200 -3.77 -12.81 40.43
CA PHE A 200 -5.11 -12.23 40.31
C PHE A 200 -5.07 -10.79 39.81
N LEU A 201 -4.15 -9.99 40.37
CA LEU A 201 -3.95 -8.60 39.97
C LEU A 201 -3.51 -8.50 38.50
N GLU A 202 -2.55 -9.30 38.06
CA GLU A 202 -2.05 -9.32 36.67
C GLU A 202 -3.15 -9.71 35.67
N SER A 203 -3.97 -10.71 35.98
CA SER A 203 -5.12 -11.13 35.14
C SER A 203 -6.20 -10.03 35.07
N SER A 204 -6.49 -9.41 36.21
CA SER A 204 -7.45 -8.31 36.31
C SER A 204 -6.97 -7.06 35.55
N ILE A 205 -5.68 -6.74 35.62
CA ILE A 205 -5.05 -5.64 34.89
C ILE A 205 -5.11 -5.91 33.37
N GLY A 206 -4.76 -7.12 32.92
CA GLY A 206 -4.82 -7.47 31.49
C GLY A 206 -6.25 -7.38 30.92
N SER A 207 -7.23 -7.83 31.68
CA SER A 207 -8.66 -7.76 31.32
C SER A 207 -9.16 -6.30 31.28
N THR A 208 -8.79 -5.50 32.27
CA THR A 208 -9.14 -4.07 32.35
C THR A 208 -8.48 -3.27 31.24
N LEU A 209 -7.22 -3.57 30.90
CA LEU A 209 -6.50 -2.95 29.79
C LEU A 209 -7.15 -3.30 28.45
N GLY A 210 -7.60 -4.55 28.26
CA GLY A 210 -8.37 -4.96 27.07
C GLY A 210 -9.69 -4.18 26.93
N VAL A 211 -10.44 -4.01 28.02
CA VAL A 211 -11.68 -3.20 28.05
C VAL A 211 -11.39 -1.71 27.81
N PHE A 212 -10.30 -1.18 28.38
CA PHE A 212 -9.89 0.21 28.17
C PHE A 212 -9.47 0.49 26.72
N VAL A 213 -8.65 -0.38 26.12
CA VAL A 213 -8.26 -0.29 24.71
C VAL A 213 -9.50 -0.37 23.81
N PHE A 214 -10.44 -1.27 24.12
CA PHE A 214 -11.73 -1.33 23.42
C PHE A 214 -12.51 -0.01 23.54
N ALA A 215 -12.64 0.55 24.74
CA ALA A 215 -13.35 1.80 24.97
C ALA A 215 -12.70 2.98 24.22
N VAL A 216 -11.38 3.09 24.24
CA VAL A 216 -10.64 4.13 23.53
C VAL A 216 -10.78 3.98 22.01
N LEU A 217 -10.64 2.77 21.47
CA LEU A 217 -10.83 2.53 20.03
C LEU A 217 -12.28 2.83 19.59
N ASN A 218 -13.27 2.50 20.43
CA ASN A 218 -14.68 2.82 20.16
C ASN A 218 -14.94 4.33 20.23
N ILE A 219 -14.39 5.04 21.22
CA ILE A 219 -14.50 6.50 21.33
C ILE A 219 -13.85 7.17 20.12
N LEU A 220 -12.66 6.73 19.69
CA LEU A 220 -11.99 7.23 18.49
C LEU A 220 -12.78 6.93 17.21
N TYR A 221 -13.47 5.78 17.15
CA TYR A 221 -14.37 5.43 16.06
C TYR A 221 -15.63 6.32 16.04
N ILE A 222 -16.26 6.54 17.19
CA ILE A 222 -17.49 7.34 17.35
C ILE A 222 -17.23 8.83 17.10
N THR A 223 -16.09 9.35 17.55
CA THR A 223 -15.71 10.76 17.38
C THR A 223 -15.29 11.10 15.95
N ARG A 224 -15.00 10.12 15.09
CA ARG A 224 -14.85 10.29 13.62
C ARG A 224 -16.18 10.48 12.89
N LYS A 225 -17.11 11.24 13.47
CA LYS A 225 -18.32 11.73 12.81
C LYS A 225 -17.96 12.92 11.90
N LYS A 226 -17.06 12.72 10.94
CA LYS A 226 -16.91 13.65 9.81
C LYS A 226 -17.91 13.21 8.74
N LEU A 227 -18.72 14.15 8.25
CA LEU A 227 -19.34 13.98 6.94
C LEU A 227 -18.21 13.70 5.96
N LEU A 228 -18.12 12.46 5.48
CA LEU A 228 -17.15 12.10 4.47
C LEU A 228 -17.69 12.66 3.16
N GLU A 229 -17.11 13.77 2.71
CA GLU A 229 -17.52 14.49 1.49
C GLU A 229 -17.23 13.67 0.22
N SER A 230 -16.21 12.78 0.25
CA SER A 230 -15.81 12.00 -0.91
C SER A 230 -16.27 10.54 -0.84
N ARG A 231 -16.83 10.02 -1.94
CA ARG A 231 -17.14 8.59 -2.17
C ARG A 231 -15.91 7.67 -2.07
N ARG A 232 -14.72 8.19 -2.33
CA ARG A 232 -13.49 7.42 -2.53
C ARG A 232 -12.50 7.63 -1.38
N PHE A 233 -11.90 6.55 -0.89
CA PHE A 233 -10.93 6.59 0.19
C PHE A 233 -9.62 5.88 -0.17
N ASN A 234 -8.53 6.40 0.37
CA ASN A 234 -7.19 6.00 0.00
C ASN A 234 -6.72 4.77 0.80
N ILE A 235 -6.40 3.68 0.09
CA ILE A 235 -5.71 2.52 0.63
C ILE A 235 -4.40 2.32 -0.13
N LEU A 236 -3.28 2.58 0.54
CA LEU A 236 -1.94 2.42 -0.02
C LEU A 236 -1.76 3.14 -1.37
N GLY A 237 -2.35 4.32 -1.55
CA GLY A 237 -2.22 5.12 -2.77
C GLY A 237 -3.13 4.68 -3.91
N VAL A 238 -4.10 3.81 -3.64
CA VAL A 238 -5.20 3.44 -4.53
C VAL A 238 -6.50 3.96 -3.92
N GLY A 239 -7.29 4.67 -4.70
CA GLY A 239 -8.62 5.09 -4.29
C GLY A 239 -9.63 3.94 -4.40
N ILE A 240 -10.25 3.54 -3.29
CA ILE A 240 -11.33 2.55 -3.24
C ILE A 240 -12.65 3.25 -3.01
N ASP A 241 -13.69 2.87 -3.75
CA ASP A 241 -15.00 3.49 -3.63
C ASP A 241 -15.81 2.84 -2.50
N ALA A 242 -16.37 3.68 -1.64
CA ALA A 242 -17.23 3.26 -0.55
C ALA A 242 -18.67 3.04 -1.03
N VAL A 243 -18.87 1.93 -1.71
CA VAL A 243 -20.13 1.58 -2.40
C VAL A 243 -20.68 0.26 -1.90
N ASN A 244 -21.94 -0.03 -2.25
CA ASN A 244 -22.58 -1.33 -2.15
C ASN A 244 -23.09 -1.75 -3.53
N MET A 245 -23.70 -2.93 -3.65
CA MET A 245 -24.15 -3.46 -4.94
C MET A 245 -25.15 -2.52 -5.64
N SER A 246 -26.16 -2.02 -4.93
CA SER A 246 -27.16 -1.10 -5.49
C SER A 246 -26.50 0.15 -6.08
N ALA A 247 -25.64 0.81 -5.31
CA ALA A 247 -24.95 2.02 -5.77
C ALA A 247 -24.01 1.77 -6.97
N CYS A 248 -23.50 0.54 -7.13
CA CYS A 248 -22.73 0.17 -8.32
C CYS A 248 -23.64 0.03 -9.55
N LEU A 249 -24.81 -0.60 -9.40
CA LEU A 249 -25.78 -0.78 -10.48
C LEU A 249 -26.39 0.55 -10.91
N ASP A 250 -26.72 1.42 -9.96
CA ASP A 250 -27.22 2.78 -10.22
C ASP A 250 -26.18 3.61 -11.00
N LEU A 251 -24.89 3.46 -10.66
CA LEU A 251 -23.81 4.11 -11.42
C LEU A 251 -23.67 3.53 -12.84
N PHE A 252 -23.76 2.21 -12.99
CA PHE A 252 -23.69 1.57 -14.32
C PHE A 252 -24.83 2.07 -15.22
N ASP A 253 -26.00 2.18 -14.64
CA ASP A 253 -27.20 2.70 -15.28
C ASP A 253 -27.01 4.13 -15.77
N GLU A 254 -26.56 5.03 -14.90
CA GLU A 254 -26.27 6.41 -15.25
C GLU A 254 -25.25 6.52 -16.39
N ILE A 255 -24.15 5.77 -16.31
CA ILE A 255 -23.09 5.75 -17.32
C ILE A 255 -23.64 5.27 -18.68
N ILE A 256 -24.47 4.21 -18.69
CA ILE A 256 -25.03 3.65 -19.92
C ILE A 256 -26.10 4.59 -20.51
N GLU A 257 -26.98 5.16 -19.69
CA GLU A 257 -28.03 6.08 -20.14
C GLU A 257 -27.43 7.34 -20.76
N GLN A 258 -26.46 7.98 -20.10
CA GLN A 258 -25.75 9.14 -20.66
C GLN A 258 -24.97 8.76 -21.91
N GLY A 259 -24.29 7.61 -21.89
CA GLY A 259 -23.52 7.13 -23.03
C GLY A 259 -24.35 6.78 -24.26
N ARG A 260 -25.64 6.52 -24.11
CA ARG A 260 -26.58 6.33 -25.22
C ARG A 260 -27.14 7.66 -25.76
N GLN A 261 -27.06 8.75 -24.99
CA GLN A 261 -27.60 10.06 -25.35
C GLN A 261 -26.55 10.98 -25.99
N ASP A 262 -25.28 10.84 -25.60
CA ASP A 262 -24.19 11.72 -26.00
C ASP A 262 -23.23 11.01 -26.96
N ASP A 263 -23.28 11.38 -28.24
CA ASP A 263 -22.33 10.95 -29.28
C ASP A 263 -21.17 11.96 -29.46
N SER A 264 -21.10 13.03 -28.64
CA SER A 264 -20.32 14.24 -28.98
C SER A 264 -19.26 14.73 -27.98
N GLU A 265 -19.18 14.22 -26.74
CA GLU A 265 -18.15 14.64 -25.77
C GLU A 265 -17.25 13.49 -25.24
N ASP A 266 -15.93 13.74 -25.21
CA ASP A 266 -14.90 12.81 -24.70
C ASP A 266 -14.89 12.69 -23.16
N ASN A 267 -15.47 13.65 -22.42
CA ASN A 267 -15.46 13.71 -20.96
C ASN A 267 -16.84 14.06 -20.41
N ILE A 268 -17.35 13.26 -19.50
CA ILE A 268 -18.71 13.40 -18.96
C ILE A 268 -18.65 13.57 -17.45
N THR A 269 -19.52 14.45 -16.95
CA THR A 269 -19.71 14.68 -15.52
C THR A 269 -20.97 13.96 -15.06
N LEU A 270 -20.79 12.93 -14.23
CA LEU A 270 -21.88 12.18 -13.61
C LEU A 270 -22.47 12.98 -12.43
N SER A 271 -23.66 12.59 -11.99
CA SER A 271 -24.48 13.18 -10.90
C SER A 271 -23.76 13.32 -9.56
N SER A 272 -22.64 12.63 -9.39
CA SER A 272 -21.77 12.67 -8.21
C SER A 272 -20.52 13.55 -8.39
N GLU A 273 -20.53 14.47 -9.37
CA GLU A 273 -19.38 15.29 -9.81
C GLU A 273 -18.19 14.44 -10.30
N LEU A 274 -18.43 13.15 -10.59
CA LEU A 274 -17.42 12.26 -11.13
C LEU A 274 -17.22 12.55 -12.61
N GLN A 275 -15.98 12.89 -12.97
CA GLN A 275 -15.59 12.99 -14.37
C GLN A 275 -15.12 11.62 -14.88
N THR A 276 -15.64 11.21 -16.03
CA THR A 276 -15.21 9.97 -16.70
C THR A 276 -15.15 10.16 -18.20
N ARG A 277 -14.40 9.28 -18.87
CA ARG A 277 -14.29 9.19 -20.33
C ARG A 277 -14.80 7.84 -20.76
N PHE A 278 -15.54 7.79 -21.86
CA PHE A 278 -15.95 6.51 -22.43
C PHE A 278 -14.77 5.78 -23.10
N PRO A 279 -14.69 4.45 -22.97
CA PRO A 279 -15.45 3.61 -22.05
C PRO A 279 -15.03 3.85 -20.59
N ALA A 280 -16.01 3.88 -19.69
CA ALA A 280 -15.78 4.02 -18.27
C ALA A 280 -15.12 2.76 -17.70
N MET A 281 -13.93 2.92 -17.13
CA MET A 281 -13.17 1.80 -16.54
C MET A 281 -13.66 1.50 -15.11
N THR A 282 -14.03 0.26 -14.86
CA THR A 282 -14.46 -0.23 -13.54
C THR A 282 -13.61 -1.41 -13.10
N THR A 283 -13.45 -1.63 -11.80
CA THR A 283 -12.64 -2.75 -11.30
C THR A 283 -13.23 -3.39 -10.04
N ALA A 284 -13.20 -4.72 -9.98
CA ALA A 284 -13.46 -5.47 -8.76
C ALA A 284 -12.15 -5.65 -7.97
N MET A 285 -11.94 -4.83 -6.94
CA MET A 285 -10.63 -4.70 -6.29
C MET A 285 -10.46 -5.56 -5.06
N GLY A 286 -9.52 -6.51 -5.16
CA GLY A 286 -9.01 -7.29 -4.04
C GLY A 286 -7.67 -6.75 -3.50
N VAL A 287 -7.30 -7.21 -2.29
CA VAL A 287 -6.03 -6.87 -1.60
C VAL A 287 -4.81 -7.01 -2.50
N ALA A 288 -4.73 -8.10 -3.26
CA ALA A 288 -3.58 -8.36 -4.11
C ALA A 288 -3.42 -7.34 -5.26
N GLY A 289 -4.52 -6.76 -5.78
CA GLY A 289 -4.41 -5.67 -6.76
C GLY A 289 -3.77 -4.42 -6.17
N ILE A 290 -4.14 -4.09 -4.93
CA ILE A 290 -3.57 -2.95 -4.18
C ILE A 290 -2.09 -3.20 -3.89
N VAL A 291 -1.72 -4.38 -3.38
CA VAL A 291 -0.32 -4.71 -3.07
C VAL A 291 0.54 -4.70 -4.32
N GLU A 292 0.04 -5.25 -5.43
CA GLU A 292 0.76 -5.27 -6.70
C GLU A 292 0.93 -3.86 -7.29
N SER A 293 -0.07 -2.97 -7.15
CA SER A 293 0.05 -1.57 -7.58
C SER A 293 1.19 -0.83 -6.89
N ARG A 294 1.59 -1.26 -5.68
CA ARG A 294 2.75 -0.68 -4.98
C ARG A 294 4.09 -1.02 -5.62
N ARG A 295 4.13 -2.05 -6.46
CA ARG A 295 5.30 -2.45 -7.24
C ARG A 295 5.20 -2.00 -8.69
N ASN A 296 4.01 -1.56 -9.14
CA ASN A 296 3.75 -1.25 -10.53
C ASN A 296 2.90 0.02 -10.67
N GLN A 297 3.54 1.11 -11.10
CA GLN A 297 2.89 2.40 -11.28
C GLN A 297 1.85 2.40 -12.39
N LYS A 298 2.05 1.62 -13.47
CA LYS A 298 1.04 1.49 -14.53
C LYS A 298 -0.25 0.95 -13.93
N LEU A 299 -0.14 -0.07 -13.08
CA LEU A 299 -1.30 -0.61 -12.37
C LEU A 299 -1.91 0.42 -11.40
N GLN A 300 -1.10 1.13 -10.63
CA GLN A 300 -1.60 2.19 -9.73
C GLN A 300 -2.36 3.30 -10.49
N ARG A 301 -1.84 3.71 -11.65
CA ARG A 301 -2.47 4.66 -12.56
C ARG A 301 -3.82 4.14 -13.05
N ILE A 302 -3.86 2.94 -13.62
CA ILE A 302 -5.10 2.33 -14.15
C ILE A 302 -6.19 2.32 -13.06
N LEU A 303 -5.83 1.92 -11.84
CA LEU A 303 -6.75 1.91 -10.71
C LEU A 303 -7.22 3.32 -10.36
N ASN A 304 -6.32 4.29 -10.24
CA ASN A 304 -6.71 5.66 -9.88
C ASN A 304 -7.44 6.41 -11.00
N GLU A 305 -7.25 6.04 -12.27
CA GLU A 305 -8.01 6.54 -13.44
C GLU A 305 -9.38 5.86 -13.59
N SER A 306 -9.60 4.70 -12.95
CA SER A 306 -10.88 3.99 -13.03
C SER A 306 -11.97 4.80 -12.31
N VAL A 307 -13.15 4.91 -12.94
CA VAL A 307 -14.30 5.61 -12.35
C VAL A 307 -14.85 4.88 -11.13
N LEU A 308 -14.66 3.56 -11.09
CA LEU A 308 -15.14 2.71 -10.00
C LEU A 308 -14.14 1.62 -9.64
N ASN A 309 -13.73 1.57 -8.38
CA ASN A 309 -12.93 0.52 -7.76
C ASN A 309 -13.72 -0.08 -6.60
N THR A 310 -14.45 -1.15 -6.88
CA THR A 310 -15.36 -1.76 -5.92
C THR A 310 -14.62 -2.59 -4.86
N PRO A 311 -15.12 -2.65 -3.61
CA PRO A 311 -14.49 -3.42 -2.55
C PRO A 311 -14.84 -4.93 -2.67
N ASP A 312 -14.07 -5.67 -3.48
CA ASP A 312 -14.26 -7.12 -3.71
C ASP A 312 -14.00 -7.96 -2.45
N GLY A 313 -13.00 -7.56 -1.66
CA GLY A 313 -12.59 -8.26 -0.44
C GLY A 313 -13.05 -7.58 0.85
N MET A 314 -13.46 -8.38 1.84
CA MET A 314 -13.83 -7.89 3.18
C MET A 314 -12.80 -6.98 3.86
N PRO A 315 -11.46 -7.15 3.71
CA PRO A 315 -10.50 -6.21 4.26
C PRO A 315 -10.73 -4.76 3.83
N LEU A 316 -11.18 -4.53 2.59
CA LEU A 316 -11.46 -3.18 2.10
C LEU A 316 -12.73 -2.61 2.70
N VAL A 317 -13.76 -3.45 2.89
CA VAL A 317 -15.00 -3.11 3.58
C VAL A 317 -14.71 -2.72 5.03
N TRP A 318 -13.89 -3.50 5.75
CA TRP A 318 -13.49 -3.18 7.13
C TRP A 318 -12.75 -1.85 7.21
N LEU A 319 -11.82 -1.59 6.30
CA LEU A 319 -11.08 -0.32 6.24
C LEU A 319 -11.99 0.86 5.90
N GLY A 320 -12.93 0.70 4.97
CA GLY A 320 -13.94 1.71 4.67
C GLY A 320 -14.81 2.03 5.88
N LYS A 321 -15.30 0.99 6.58
CA LYS A 321 -16.08 1.14 7.82
C LYS A 321 -15.28 1.86 8.90
N LEU A 322 -14.00 1.52 9.09
CA LEU A 322 -13.08 2.20 10.02
C LEU A 322 -12.77 3.66 9.62
N ALA A 323 -12.78 3.95 8.33
CA ALA A 323 -12.65 5.31 7.81
C ALA A 323 -13.93 6.15 8.00
N GLY A 324 -15.07 5.51 8.32
CA GLY A 324 -16.35 6.15 8.61
C GLY A 324 -17.43 5.91 7.56
N TYR A 325 -17.13 5.19 6.48
CA TYR A 325 -18.09 4.84 5.44
C TYR A 325 -18.99 3.69 5.91
N ARG A 326 -20.22 4.01 6.29
CA ARG A 326 -21.13 3.02 6.91
C ARG A 326 -21.87 2.14 5.89
N SER A 327 -22.23 2.72 4.76
CA SER A 327 -22.97 2.07 3.66
C SER A 327 -22.11 1.18 2.78
N ILE A 328 -20.78 1.20 2.96
CA ILE A 328 -19.87 0.34 2.21
C ILE A 328 -20.19 -1.12 2.52
N ASP A 329 -20.34 -1.90 1.45
CA ASP A 329 -20.51 -3.34 1.54
C ASP A 329 -19.65 -4.04 0.49
N ARG A 330 -19.48 -5.35 0.64
CA ARG A 330 -18.70 -6.15 -0.28
C ARG A 330 -19.36 -6.17 -1.66
N VAL A 331 -18.61 -5.82 -2.70
CA VAL A 331 -19.05 -5.90 -4.10
C VAL A 331 -18.10 -6.84 -4.83
N TYR A 332 -18.45 -8.11 -4.84
CA TYR A 332 -17.62 -9.19 -5.35
C TYR A 332 -17.80 -9.38 -6.85
N GLY A 333 -16.71 -9.53 -7.60
CA GLY A 333 -16.74 -9.60 -9.08
C GLY A 333 -17.79 -10.57 -9.67
N PRO A 334 -17.86 -11.83 -9.22
CA PRO A 334 -18.90 -12.77 -9.66
C PRO A 334 -20.33 -12.37 -9.29
N ASP A 335 -20.54 -11.74 -8.13
CA ASP A 335 -21.85 -11.22 -7.73
C ASP A 335 -22.21 -9.99 -8.59
N LEU A 336 -21.25 -9.10 -8.84
CA LEU A 336 -21.42 -7.92 -9.70
C LEU A 336 -21.80 -8.30 -11.13
N LEU A 337 -21.13 -9.29 -11.73
CA LEU A 337 -21.49 -9.78 -13.07
C LEU A 337 -22.92 -10.30 -13.09
N ARG A 338 -23.27 -11.18 -12.14
CA ARG A 338 -24.61 -11.79 -12.06
C ARG A 338 -25.69 -10.73 -11.86
N ASP A 339 -25.50 -9.84 -10.89
CA ASP A 339 -26.50 -8.88 -10.50
C ASP A 339 -26.63 -7.76 -11.55
N ALA A 340 -25.54 -7.38 -12.25
CA ALA A 340 -25.59 -6.48 -13.39
C ALA A 340 -26.30 -7.10 -14.61
N CYS A 341 -26.09 -8.38 -14.89
CA CYS A 341 -26.84 -9.08 -15.93
C CYS A 341 -28.34 -9.12 -15.59
N ALA A 342 -28.70 -9.44 -14.34
CA ALA A 342 -30.10 -9.48 -13.90
C ALA A 342 -30.76 -8.09 -13.94
N TYR A 343 -30.08 -7.05 -13.45
CA TYR A 343 -30.54 -5.67 -13.46
C TYR A 343 -30.68 -5.11 -14.87
N GLY A 344 -29.76 -5.46 -15.76
CA GLY A 344 -29.72 -5.01 -17.15
C GLY A 344 -30.82 -5.56 -18.04
N VAL A 345 -31.52 -6.65 -17.64
CA VAL A 345 -32.59 -7.27 -18.46
C VAL A 345 -33.71 -6.28 -18.77
N ASP A 346 -34.26 -5.61 -17.75
CA ASP A 346 -35.39 -4.69 -17.94
C ASP A 346 -34.97 -3.41 -18.66
N LYS A 347 -33.67 -3.07 -18.59
CA LYS A 347 -33.05 -1.89 -19.21
C LYS A 347 -32.40 -2.16 -20.57
N LYS A 348 -32.45 -3.42 -21.03
CA LYS A 348 -31.86 -3.89 -22.29
C LYS A 348 -30.38 -3.53 -22.40
N TRP A 349 -29.60 -3.81 -21.37
CA TRP A 349 -28.15 -3.67 -21.43
C TRP A 349 -27.57 -4.79 -22.31
N ARG A 350 -26.65 -4.43 -23.20
CA ARG A 350 -25.97 -5.35 -24.11
C ARG A 350 -24.62 -5.75 -23.53
N HIS A 351 -24.44 -7.05 -23.28
CA HIS A 351 -23.27 -7.62 -22.63
C HIS A 351 -22.37 -8.36 -23.63
N TYR A 352 -21.09 -8.03 -23.65
CA TYR A 352 -20.08 -8.79 -24.39
C TYR A 352 -19.13 -9.49 -23.41
N PHE A 353 -18.92 -10.80 -23.56
CA PHE A 353 -18.06 -11.58 -22.68
C PHE A 353 -16.77 -12.04 -23.37
N TRP A 354 -15.63 -11.46 -22.96
CA TRP A 354 -14.32 -11.80 -23.50
C TRP A 354 -13.41 -12.39 -22.42
N GLY A 355 -12.96 -13.64 -22.58
CA GLY A 355 -12.04 -14.26 -21.63
C GLY A 355 -12.28 -15.75 -21.37
N ALA A 356 -11.86 -16.19 -20.18
CA ALA A 356 -11.90 -17.57 -19.70
C ALA A 356 -11.21 -18.59 -20.62
N ALA A 357 -11.37 -19.88 -20.29
CA ALA A 357 -10.88 -20.99 -21.10
C ALA A 357 -11.92 -21.43 -22.14
N PRO A 358 -11.50 -22.14 -23.21
CA PRO A 358 -12.40 -22.61 -24.25
C PRO A 358 -13.58 -23.38 -23.68
N GLY A 359 -14.80 -23.04 -24.11
CA GLY A 359 -16.05 -23.65 -23.63
C GLY A 359 -16.66 -22.97 -22.41
N ILE A 360 -15.92 -22.13 -21.67
CA ILE A 360 -16.46 -21.49 -20.45
C ILE A 360 -17.37 -20.31 -20.80
N VAL A 361 -17.03 -19.49 -21.81
CA VAL A 361 -17.85 -18.34 -22.20
C VAL A 361 -19.15 -18.77 -22.89
N GLU A 362 -19.11 -19.87 -23.65
CA GLU A 362 -20.29 -20.50 -24.24
C GLU A 362 -21.21 -21.02 -23.14
N LYS A 363 -20.67 -21.76 -22.16
CA LYS A 363 -21.45 -22.23 -21.02
C LYS A 363 -22.00 -21.08 -20.16
N LEU A 364 -21.22 -20.01 -19.98
CA LEU A 364 -21.66 -18.81 -19.28
C LEU A 364 -22.89 -18.21 -19.97
N LYS A 365 -22.83 -18.08 -21.30
CA LYS A 365 -23.94 -17.61 -22.13
C LYS A 365 -25.18 -18.48 -21.90
N ASP A 366 -25.06 -19.81 -22.04
CA ASP A 366 -26.20 -20.74 -21.88
C ASP A 366 -26.86 -20.58 -20.50
N VAL A 367 -26.07 -20.52 -19.43
CA VAL A 367 -26.58 -20.37 -18.05
C VAL A 367 -27.26 -19.01 -17.84
N LEU A 368 -26.74 -17.94 -18.44
CA LEU A 368 -27.34 -16.61 -18.34
C LEU A 368 -28.66 -16.51 -19.14
N GLU A 369 -28.71 -17.07 -20.34
CA GLU A 369 -29.93 -17.12 -21.17
C GLU A 369 -31.02 -18.00 -20.53
N GLU A 370 -30.64 -19.12 -19.91
CA GLU A 370 -31.58 -19.97 -19.15
C GLU A 370 -32.18 -19.21 -17.95
N LYS A 371 -31.34 -18.51 -17.18
CA LYS A 371 -31.79 -17.75 -15.99
C LYS A 371 -32.54 -16.48 -16.34
N HIS A 372 -32.18 -15.84 -17.45
CA HIS A 372 -32.70 -14.55 -17.87
C HIS A 372 -33.04 -14.59 -19.38
N PRO A 373 -34.21 -15.12 -19.77
CA PRO A 373 -34.56 -15.33 -21.19
C PRO A 373 -34.59 -14.08 -22.09
N LYS A 374 -34.54 -12.88 -21.49
CA LYS A 374 -34.55 -11.58 -22.18
C LYS A 374 -33.19 -10.86 -22.11
N ILE A 375 -32.14 -11.51 -21.62
CA ILE A 375 -30.80 -10.92 -21.57
C ILE A 375 -30.28 -10.64 -22.98
N GLU A 376 -29.65 -9.49 -23.20
CA GLU A 376 -29.03 -9.15 -24.48
C GLU A 376 -27.52 -9.42 -24.41
N ILE A 377 -27.08 -10.50 -25.04
CA ILE A 377 -25.66 -10.86 -25.16
C ILE A 377 -25.20 -10.47 -26.57
N SER A 378 -24.45 -9.38 -26.67
CA SER A 378 -23.99 -8.81 -27.95
C SER A 378 -22.85 -9.60 -28.58
N GLY A 379 -22.10 -10.38 -27.78
CA GLY A 379 -21.09 -11.30 -28.29
C GLY A 379 -20.35 -12.05 -27.18
N ILE A 380 -19.65 -13.11 -27.57
CA ILE A 380 -18.78 -13.91 -26.69
C ILE A 380 -17.50 -14.27 -27.44
N CYS A 381 -16.37 -14.25 -26.75
CA CYS A 381 -15.10 -14.63 -27.36
C CYS A 381 -14.11 -15.18 -26.33
N CYS A 382 -13.58 -16.38 -26.60
CA CYS A 382 -12.47 -16.95 -25.86
C CYS A 382 -11.16 -16.48 -26.50
N PRO A 383 -10.29 -15.73 -25.80
CA PRO A 383 -9.04 -15.29 -26.38
C PRO A 383 -8.02 -16.43 -26.50
N PRO A 384 -7.04 -16.31 -27.42
CA PRO A 384 -5.90 -17.20 -27.42
C PRO A 384 -5.11 -17.04 -26.12
N PHE A 385 -4.54 -18.13 -25.58
CA PHE A 385 -3.71 -18.09 -24.37
C PHE A 385 -2.29 -17.55 -24.62
N ARG A 386 -2.20 -16.51 -25.42
CA ARG A 386 -1.00 -15.74 -25.77
C ARG A 386 -1.40 -14.27 -25.98
N PRO A 387 -0.45 -13.32 -26.06
CA PRO A 387 -0.76 -11.98 -26.53
C PRO A 387 -1.48 -12.02 -27.89
N LEU A 388 -2.47 -11.14 -28.07
CA LEU A 388 -3.15 -10.96 -29.35
C LEU A 388 -2.16 -10.43 -30.39
N THR A 389 -2.32 -10.86 -31.63
CA THR A 389 -1.72 -10.15 -32.77
C THR A 389 -2.50 -8.87 -33.04
N GLN A 390 -1.92 -7.92 -33.77
CA GLN A 390 -2.61 -6.69 -34.15
C GLN A 390 -3.92 -7.00 -34.90
N GLU A 391 -3.89 -7.96 -35.84
CA GLU A 391 -5.07 -8.40 -36.59
C GLU A 391 -6.17 -9.05 -35.73
N GLU A 392 -5.80 -9.76 -34.67
CA GLU A 392 -6.77 -10.34 -33.73
C GLU A 392 -7.39 -9.26 -32.83
N GLU A 393 -6.59 -8.28 -32.42
CA GLU A 393 -7.06 -7.13 -31.66
C GLU A 393 -7.98 -6.24 -32.50
N ASP A 394 -7.62 -5.97 -33.75
CA ASP A 394 -8.41 -5.17 -34.68
C ASP A 394 -9.78 -5.81 -34.95
N ARG A 395 -9.80 -7.15 -35.15
CA ARG A 395 -11.05 -7.90 -35.30
C ARG A 395 -11.92 -7.86 -34.04
N LEU A 396 -11.33 -8.00 -32.85
CA LEU A 396 -12.06 -7.89 -31.60
C LEU A 396 -12.69 -6.50 -31.44
N VAL A 397 -11.93 -5.45 -31.75
CA VAL A 397 -12.41 -4.06 -31.71
C VAL A 397 -13.58 -3.86 -32.67
N GLU A 398 -13.45 -4.34 -33.91
CA GLU A 398 -14.51 -4.25 -34.92
C GLU A 398 -15.78 -5.00 -34.49
N GLU A 399 -15.64 -6.20 -33.92
CA GLU A 399 -16.74 -7.01 -33.42
C GLU A 399 -17.48 -6.36 -32.24
N VAL A 400 -16.73 -5.84 -31.26
CA VAL A 400 -17.32 -5.19 -30.07
C VAL A 400 -18.01 -3.87 -30.46
N ASN A 401 -17.42 -3.10 -31.38
CA ASN A 401 -17.97 -1.82 -31.81
C ASN A 401 -19.20 -1.99 -32.70
N SER A 402 -19.20 -2.96 -33.62
CA SER A 402 -20.34 -3.25 -34.51
C SER A 402 -21.54 -3.86 -33.77
N SER A 403 -21.30 -4.54 -32.65
CA SER A 403 -22.34 -5.15 -31.82
C SER A 403 -23.03 -4.16 -30.86
N ASN A 404 -22.65 -2.88 -30.87
CA ASN A 404 -23.17 -1.82 -30.00
C ASN A 404 -23.18 -2.21 -28.51
N THR A 405 -22.11 -2.86 -28.05
CA THR A 405 -22.00 -3.36 -26.67
C THR A 405 -22.09 -2.23 -25.65
N ASP A 406 -22.89 -2.39 -24.58
CA ASP A 406 -22.92 -1.42 -23.47
C ASP A 406 -21.84 -1.76 -22.43
N ILE A 407 -21.74 -3.04 -22.04
CA ILE A 407 -20.77 -3.52 -21.06
C ILE A 407 -19.87 -4.61 -21.66
N PHE A 408 -18.57 -4.32 -21.72
CA PHE A 408 -17.53 -5.26 -22.12
C PHE A 408 -16.88 -5.92 -20.89
N TRP A 409 -17.15 -7.20 -20.68
CA TRP A 409 -16.65 -7.98 -19.55
C TRP A 409 -15.35 -8.69 -19.88
N ILE A 410 -14.35 -8.57 -19.00
CA ILE A 410 -13.04 -9.22 -19.16
C ILE A 410 -12.87 -10.34 -18.13
N GLY A 411 -12.80 -11.57 -18.61
CA GLY A 411 -12.70 -12.81 -17.82
C GLY A 411 -11.29 -13.40 -17.76
N ILE A 412 -10.24 -12.59 -17.63
CA ILE A 412 -8.85 -13.08 -17.48
C ILE A 412 -8.24 -12.67 -16.14
N SER A 413 -7.25 -13.40 -15.66
CA SER A 413 -6.66 -13.16 -14.32
C SER A 413 -6.02 -11.77 -14.14
N THR A 414 -6.20 -11.16 -12.96
CA THR A 414 -5.43 -9.98 -12.51
C THR A 414 -3.93 -10.33 -12.40
N PRO A 415 -3.00 -9.45 -12.84
CA PRO A 415 -3.21 -8.08 -13.33
C PRO A 415 -3.44 -7.96 -14.85
N LYS A 416 -3.42 -9.06 -15.61
CA LYS A 416 -3.49 -9.02 -17.08
C LYS A 416 -4.75 -8.33 -17.60
N GLN A 417 -5.89 -8.58 -16.98
CA GLN A 417 -7.15 -7.93 -17.36
C GLN A 417 -7.10 -6.39 -17.26
N LEU A 418 -6.38 -5.84 -16.27
CA LEU A 418 -6.27 -4.39 -16.07
C LEU A 418 -5.37 -3.76 -17.13
N TYR A 419 -4.26 -4.42 -17.49
CA TYR A 419 -3.42 -3.95 -18.59
C TYR A 419 -4.11 -4.05 -19.94
N PHE A 420 -4.93 -5.08 -20.15
CA PHE A 420 -5.70 -5.25 -21.38
C PHE A 420 -6.78 -4.16 -21.50
N MET A 421 -7.54 -3.93 -20.43
CA MET A 421 -8.51 -2.83 -20.34
C MET A 421 -7.86 -1.48 -20.70
N ASP A 422 -6.73 -1.14 -20.08
CA ASP A 422 -6.00 0.11 -20.34
C ASP A 422 -5.46 0.22 -21.77
N HIS A 423 -5.10 -0.89 -22.39
CA HIS A 423 -4.55 -0.93 -23.74
C HIS A 423 -5.63 -0.77 -24.82
N ILE A 424 -6.80 -1.37 -24.62
CA ILE A 424 -7.86 -1.41 -25.64
C ILE A 424 -8.91 -0.30 -25.47
N ARG A 425 -9.00 0.34 -24.30
CA ARG A 425 -10.07 1.29 -23.96
C ARG A 425 -10.31 2.36 -25.02
N ASP A 426 -9.26 2.96 -25.58
CA ASP A 426 -9.37 4.07 -26.53
C ASP A 426 -9.85 3.64 -27.93
N ARG A 427 -10.02 2.33 -28.13
CA ARG A 427 -10.46 1.74 -29.40
C ARG A 427 -11.90 1.19 -29.33
N LEU A 428 -12.48 1.07 -28.14
CA LEU A 428 -13.81 0.50 -27.94
C LEU A 428 -14.87 1.59 -27.75
N ASN A 429 -16.02 1.42 -28.41
CA ASN A 429 -17.18 2.33 -28.32
C ASN A 429 -18.19 1.89 -27.25
N CYS A 430 -17.87 0.85 -26.48
CA CYS A 430 -18.71 0.42 -25.36
C CYS A 430 -18.75 1.49 -24.26
N LYS A 431 -19.74 1.40 -23.37
CA LYS A 431 -19.93 2.41 -22.32
C LYS A 431 -19.15 2.06 -21.05
N ILE A 432 -19.05 0.77 -20.73
CA ILE A 432 -18.33 0.27 -19.55
C ILE A 432 -17.39 -0.86 -19.95
N ILE A 433 -16.15 -0.82 -19.45
CA ILE A 433 -15.26 -2.00 -19.42
C ILE A 433 -15.17 -2.50 -17.98
N CYS A 434 -15.47 -3.79 -17.77
CA CYS A 434 -15.53 -4.41 -16.45
C CYS A 434 -14.70 -5.72 -16.35
N PRO A 435 -13.43 -5.64 -15.94
CA PRO A 435 -12.62 -6.79 -15.54
C PRO A 435 -13.13 -7.47 -14.26
N VAL A 436 -13.53 -8.73 -14.42
CA VAL A 436 -14.06 -9.58 -13.33
C VAL A 436 -13.35 -10.93 -13.19
N GLY A 437 -12.44 -11.26 -14.10
CA GLY A 437 -11.56 -12.43 -14.03
C GLY A 437 -12.33 -13.74 -13.81
N TYR A 438 -12.15 -14.35 -12.64
CA TYR A 438 -12.72 -15.66 -12.25
C TYR A 438 -14.26 -15.69 -12.15
N ALA A 439 -14.93 -14.56 -12.36
CA ALA A 439 -16.40 -14.50 -12.39
C ALA A 439 -17.05 -15.36 -13.47
N PHE A 440 -16.36 -15.61 -14.59
CA PHE A 440 -16.91 -16.41 -15.66
C PHE A 440 -17.04 -17.87 -15.22
N ASP A 441 -16.01 -18.44 -14.62
CA ASP A 441 -16.01 -19.84 -14.15
C ASP A 441 -17.10 -20.11 -13.09
N VAL A 442 -17.30 -19.14 -12.18
CA VAL A 442 -18.32 -19.24 -11.12
C VAL A 442 -19.73 -19.14 -11.70
N ASN A 443 -19.99 -18.16 -12.55
CA ASN A 443 -21.34 -17.95 -13.10
C ASN A 443 -21.71 -18.98 -14.18
N ALA A 444 -20.73 -19.57 -14.87
CA ALA A 444 -20.92 -20.73 -15.74
C ALA A 444 -21.14 -22.05 -14.96
N GLY A 445 -21.05 -22.04 -13.63
CA GLY A 445 -21.19 -23.23 -12.79
C GLY A 445 -20.09 -24.28 -13.01
N VAL A 446 -18.92 -23.87 -13.52
CA VAL A 446 -17.74 -24.74 -13.63
C VAL A 446 -17.07 -24.86 -12.26
N GLU A 447 -17.09 -23.76 -11.49
CA GLU A 447 -16.44 -23.68 -10.20
C GLU A 447 -17.45 -23.36 -9.08
N VAL A 448 -17.37 -24.10 -7.98
CA VAL A 448 -18.21 -23.87 -6.80
C VAL A 448 -17.55 -22.83 -5.89
N ASP A 449 -18.20 -21.68 -5.76
CA ASP A 449 -17.75 -20.58 -4.90
C ASP A 449 -17.88 -20.93 -3.40
N ALA A 450 -17.30 -20.08 -2.55
CA ALA A 450 -17.40 -20.22 -1.11
C ALA A 450 -18.83 -19.92 -0.61
N PRO A 451 -19.31 -20.61 0.45
CA PRO A 451 -20.52 -20.21 1.16
C PRO A 451 -20.45 -18.77 1.68
N ASP A 452 -21.60 -18.10 1.81
CA ASP A 452 -21.67 -16.68 2.17
C ASP A 452 -20.99 -16.38 3.51
N TRP A 453 -21.15 -17.24 4.51
CA TRP A 453 -20.48 -17.04 5.80
C TRP A 453 -18.93 -17.03 5.67
N ILE A 454 -18.35 -17.75 4.69
CA ILE A 454 -16.91 -17.72 4.40
C ILE A 454 -16.53 -16.42 3.67
N LYS A 455 -17.37 -15.98 2.73
CA LYS A 455 -17.18 -14.72 1.99
C LYS A 455 -17.16 -13.52 2.93
N TYR A 456 -18.22 -13.38 3.73
CA TYR A 456 -18.39 -12.26 4.66
C TYR A 456 -17.47 -12.35 5.88
N SER A 457 -16.89 -13.53 6.16
CA SER A 457 -15.85 -13.66 7.18
C SER A 457 -14.45 -13.22 6.76
N GLY A 458 -14.25 -12.92 5.47
CA GLY A 458 -12.94 -12.57 4.93
C GLY A 458 -11.99 -13.77 4.76
N PHE A 459 -12.46 -15.00 4.97
CA PHE A 459 -11.68 -16.24 4.76
C PHE A 459 -11.80 -16.84 3.36
N GLN A 460 -12.48 -16.14 2.43
CA GLN A 460 -12.63 -16.63 1.06
C GLN A 460 -11.28 -16.90 0.36
N TRP A 461 -10.26 -16.07 0.60
CA TRP A 461 -8.93 -16.29 0.04
C TRP A 461 -8.33 -17.63 0.52
N LEU A 462 -8.56 -18.00 1.78
CA LEU A 462 -8.07 -19.26 2.37
C LEU A 462 -8.83 -20.45 1.77
N HIS A 463 -10.16 -20.37 1.69
CA HIS A 463 -10.99 -21.38 1.02
C HIS A 463 -10.52 -21.61 -0.43
N ARG A 464 -10.25 -20.53 -1.17
CA ARG A 464 -9.70 -20.63 -2.54
C ARG A 464 -8.29 -21.21 -2.57
N ALA A 465 -7.42 -20.86 -1.62
CA ALA A 465 -6.05 -21.38 -1.55
C ALA A 465 -6.03 -22.89 -1.27
N ILE A 466 -6.95 -23.38 -0.43
CA ILE A 466 -7.12 -24.81 -0.15
C ILE A 466 -7.57 -25.55 -1.40
N LYS A 467 -8.57 -25.02 -2.13
CA LYS A 467 -9.03 -25.62 -3.40
C LYS A 467 -7.98 -25.55 -4.51
N GLN A 468 -7.22 -24.45 -4.58
CA GLN A 468 -6.22 -24.20 -5.62
C GLN A 468 -4.85 -23.86 -5.01
N PRO A 469 -4.02 -24.86 -4.69
CA PRO A 469 -2.76 -24.66 -3.97
C PRO A 469 -1.78 -23.67 -4.63
N ARG A 470 -1.86 -23.48 -5.96
CA ARG A 470 -1.10 -22.45 -6.68
C ARG A 470 -1.30 -21.03 -6.14
N LEU A 471 -2.46 -20.72 -5.56
CA LEU A 471 -2.80 -19.40 -5.04
C LEU A 471 -2.05 -19.05 -3.75
N TRP A 472 -1.49 -20.03 -3.03
CA TRP A 472 -0.65 -19.77 -1.86
C TRP A 472 0.55 -18.89 -2.19
N LYS A 473 1.15 -19.07 -3.37
CA LYS A 473 2.27 -18.25 -3.85
C LYS A 473 1.92 -16.76 -3.96
N ARG A 474 0.64 -16.43 -4.12
CA ARG A 474 0.12 -15.07 -4.16
C ARG A 474 -0.28 -14.57 -2.77
N TYR A 475 -1.11 -15.33 -2.06
CA TYR A 475 -1.70 -14.86 -0.81
C TYR A 475 -0.70 -14.79 0.37
N LEU A 476 0.23 -15.72 0.45
CA LEU A 476 1.19 -15.79 1.55
C LEU A 476 2.10 -14.55 1.64
N PRO A 477 2.65 -14.00 0.53
CA PRO A 477 3.38 -12.74 0.59
C PRO A 477 2.47 -11.50 0.61
N ASP A 478 1.34 -11.50 -0.11
CA ASP A 478 0.53 -10.29 -0.30
C ASP A 478 -0.24 -9.90 0.96
N ASN A 479 -0.87 -10.85 1.65
CA ASN A 479 -1.72 -10.57 2.81
C ASN A 479 -0.94 -9.95 3.99
N PRO A 480 0.21 -10.50 4.44
CA PRO A 480 1.02 -9.86 5.49
C PRO A 480 1.57 -8.50 5.06
N THR A 481 1.99 -8.37 3.80
CA THR A 481 2.48 -7.09 3.24
C THR A 481 1.38 -6.03 3.30
N PHE A 482 0.15 -6.39 2.95
CA PHE A 482 -1.00 -5.50 3.02
C PHE A 482 -1.26 -5.04 4.45
N ILE A 483 -1.36 -5.98 5.39
CA ILE A 483 -1.63 -5.67 6.82
C ILE A 483 -0.56 -4.73 7.37
N PHE A 484 0.72 -5.04 7.17
CA PHE A 484 1.83 -4.22 7.68
C PHE A 484 1.81 -2.80 7.10
N LYS A 485 1.61 -2.66 5.79
CA LYS A 485 1.60 -1.34 5.13
C LYS A 485 0.37 -0.52 5.52
N VAL A 486 -0.80 -1.15 5.64
CA VAL A 486 -2.03 -0.47 6.06
C VAL A 486 -1.94 -0.04 7.52
N LEU A 487 -1.32 -0.85 8.37
CA LEU A 487 -1.03 -0.45 9.75
C LEU A 487 -0.15 0.80 9.75
N ALA A 488 0.99 0.77 9.05
CA ALA A 488 1.91 1.91 8.92
C ALA A 488 1.22 3.17 8.37
N GLN A 489 0.30 3.03 7.41
CA GLN A 489 -0.54 4.15 6.92
C GLN A 489 -1.47 4.68 8.02
N SER A 490 -2.16 3.79 8.73
CA SER A 490 -3.18 4.13 9.73
C SER A 490 -2.59 4.88 10.93
N ILE A 491 -1.36 4.52 11.34
CA ILE A 491 -0.60 5.23 12.39
C ILE A 491 0.26 6.38 11.83
N ARG A 492 0.06 6.77 10.56
CA ARG A 492 0.75 7.89 9.89
C ARG A 492 2.29 7.79 9.84
N LEU A 493 2.86 6.60 10.05
CA LEU A 493 4.31 6.37 9.86
C LEU A 493 4.71 6.48 8.39
N LYS A 494 3.79 6.21 7.46
CA LYS A 494 4.04 6.33 6.03
C LYS A 494 2.81 6.83 5.30
N GLN A 495 2.97 7.89 4.51
CA GLN A 495 1.92 8.39 3.63
C GLN A 495 1.95 7.66 2.29
N PHE A 496 0.77 7.39 1.74
CA PHE A 496 0.60 6.78 0.43
C PHE A 496 -0.36 7.62 -0.41
N PRO A 497 0.04 8.80 -0.87
CA PRO A 497 -0.80 9.63 -1.76
C PRO A 497 -1.33 8.86 -2.98
N MET A 498 -2.56 9.20 -3.38
CA MET A 498 -3.17 8.72 -4.63
C MET A 498 -2.60 9.55 -5.77
N PHE A 499 -1.92 8.91 -6.71
CA PHE A 499 -1.36 9.57 -7.89
C PHE A 499 -1.96 8.98 -9.16
N GLN A 500 -2.28 9.87 -10.11
CA GLN A 500 -2.55 9.54 -11.50
C GLN A 500 -1.32 10.01 -12.29
N HIS A 501 -0.41 9.08 -12.59
CA HIS A 501 0.83 9.38 -13.28
C HIS A 501 0.78 8.80 -14.69
N THR A 502 0.73 9.64 -15.72
CA THR A 502 0.72 9.21 -17.13
C THR A 502 2.11 8.75 -17.55
N ILE A 503 2.22 7.49 -17.96
CA ILE A 503 3.48 6.94 -18.46
C ILE A 503 3.63 7.31 -19.95
N PRO A 504 4.71 8.00 -20.34
CA PRO A 504 4.91 8.43 -21.70
C PRO A 504 5.36 7.27 -22.59
N HIS A 505 4.78 7.16 -23.80
CA HIS A 505 5.05 6.07 -24.74
C HIS A 505 5.68 6.54 -26.06
N THR A 506 5.40 7.78 -26.48
CA THR A 506 5.87 8.37 -27.73
C THR A 506 6.76 9.59 -27.46
N SER A 507 7.61 9.91 -28.43
CA SER A 507 8.36 11.18 -28.39
C SER A 507 7.41 12.32 -28.73
N ARG A 508 7.61 13.50 -28.15
CA ARG A 508 6.82 14.69 -28.43
C ARG A 508 7.68 15.95 -28.42
N VAL A 509 7.11 17.07 -28.81
CA VAL A 509 7.73 18.39 -28.66
C VAL A 509 6.99 19.12 -27.54
N ASP A 510 7.72 19.75 -26.63
CA ASP A 510 7.09 20.55 -25.57
C ASP A 510 6.66 21.95 -26.03
N GLU A 511 6.02 22.69 -25.14
CA GLU A 511 5.41 24.00 -25.42
C GLU A 511 6.42 25.05 -25.90
N ASP A 512 7.69 24.95 -25.50
CA ASP A 512 8.76 25.82 -26.00
C ASP A 512 9.59 25.16 -27.12
N GLY A 513 9.02 24.20 -27.85
CA GLY A 513 9.62 23.62 -29.04
C GLY A 513 10.78 22.64 -28.79
N CYS A 514 11.03 22.20 -27.55
CA CYS A 514 12.09 21.22 -27.29
C CYS A 514 11.59 19.79 -27.49
N PRO A 515 12.29 18.97 -28.29
CA PRO A 515 11.94 17.57 -28.41
C PRO A 515 12.17 16.82 -27.08
N ARG A 516 11.20 16.02 -26.68
CA ARG A 516 11.24 15.13 -25.52
C ARG A 516 11.09 13.68 -25.94
N PHE A 517 11.77 12.79 -25.25
CA PHE A 517 11.73 11.36 -25.50
C PHE A 517 11.43 10.57 -24.23
N PRO A 518 10.63 9.49 -24.32
CA PRO A 518 10.27 8.68 -23.16
C PRO A 518 11.46 7.84 -22.73
N ILE A 519 11.66 7.74 -21.41
CA ILE A 519 12.59 6.82 -20.76
C ILE A 519 11.99 6.28 -19.46
N GLY A 520 11.66 5.00 -19.48
CA GLY A 520 10.96 4.37 -18.37
C GLY A 520 9.59 4.98 -18.10
N VAL A 521 9.42 5.65 -16.94
CA VAL A 521 8.17 6.32 -16.54
C VAL A 521 8.15 7.83 -16.76
N VAL A 522 9.21 8.44 -17.30
CA VAL A 522 9.28 9.90 -17.52
C VAL A 522 9.77 10.24 -18.93
N GLU A 523 9.74 11.52 -19.28
CA GLU A 523 10.32 12.06 -20.52
C GLU A 523 11.49 12.97 -20.24
N LEU A 524 12.59 12.78 -20.98
CA LEU A 524 13.74 13.67 -20.96
C LEU A 524 13.79 14.55 -22.19
N SER A 525 14.41 15.70 -22.02
CA SER A 525 14.57 16.70 -23.06
C SER A 525 15.81 16.35 -23.90
N ALA A 526 15.62 16.23 -25.20
CA ALA A 526 16.69 15.93 -26.15
C ALA A 526 17.44 17.23 -26.49
N MET A 527 18.54 17.48 -25.80
CA MET A 527 19.29 18.74 -25.93
C MET A 527 20.79 18.59 -25.68
N THR A 528 21.51 19.68 -25.98
CA THR A 528 22.92 19.84 -25.65
C THR A 528 23.09 20.68 -24.40
N LEU A 529 24.28 20.66 -23.79
CA LEU A 529 24.60 21.54 -22.65
C LEU A 529 24.39 23.03 -22.98
N ARG A 530 24.81 23.47 -24.18
CA ARG A 530 24.57 24.85 -24.64
C ARG A 530 23.09 25.11 -24.86
N GLY A 531 22.36 24.18 -25.49
CA GLY A 531 20.92 24.30 -25.66
C GLY A 531 20.16 24.42 -24.34
N ALA A 532 20.59 23.68 -23.30
CA ALA A 532 20.03 23.80 -21.95
C ALA A 532 20.28 25.19 -21.33
N ARG A 533 21.49 25.72 -21.47
CA ARG A 533 21.85 27.09 -21.04
C ARG A 533 21.02 28.14 -21.77
N ASP A 534 20.95 28.05 -23.09
CA ASP A 534 20.26 29.03 -23.95
C ASP A 534 18.74 29.01 -23.69
N ARG A 535 18.18 27.83 -23.41
CA ARG A 535 16.78 27.69 -23.00
C ARG A 535 16.48 28.39 -21.67
N VAL A 536 17.36 28.25 -20.68
CA VAL A 536 17.23 28.96 -19.40
C VAL A 536 17.33 30.48 -19.60
N ALA A 537 18.26 30.94 -20.44
CA ALA A 537 18.36 32.36 -20.79
C ALA A 537 17.06 32.87 -21.45
N GLY A 538 16.52 32.11 -22.42
CA GLY A 538 15.25 32.44 -23.05
C GLY A 538 14.08 32.51 -22.05
N TRP A 539 14.04 31.66 -21.02
CA TRP A 539 13.03 31.78 -19.97
C TRP A 539 13.17 33.07 -19.16
N ILE A 540 14.40 33.50 -18.86
CA ILE A 540 14.66 34.77 -18.17
C ILE A 540 14.17 35.94 -19.03
N GLU A 541 14.56 35.97 -20.31
CA GLU A 541 14.20 37.02 -21.27
C GLU A 541 12.68 37.11 -21.51
N MET A 542 12.00 35.97 -21.57
CA MET A 542 10.54 35.90 -21.76
C MET A 542 9.74 36.04 -20.45
N GLY A 543 10.39 36.13 -19.29
CA GLY A 543 9.73 36.11 -17.99
C GLY A 543 8.99 34.79 -17.70
N LYS A 544 9.37 33.69 -18.35
CA LYS A 544 8.78 32.37 -18.15
C LYS A 544 9.31 31.73 -16.87
N LYS A 545 8.42 31.03 -16.18
CA LYS A 545 8.62 30.55 -14.83
C LYS A 545 8.75 29.02 -14.80
N HIS A 546 9.94 28.50 -15.08
CA HIS A 546 10.18 27.06 -15.15
C HIS A 546 11.14 26.54 -14.08
N TYR A 547 11.21 25.21 -14.00
CA TYR A 547 12.26 24.53 -13.26
C TYR A 547 12.91 23.41 -14.07
N VAL A 548 14.14 23.12 -13.67
CA VAL A 548 15.03 22.16 -14.33
C VAL A 548 15.29 20.98 -13.39
N ASN A 549 14.99 19.80 -13.89
CA ASN A 549 15.38 18.55 -13.26
C ASN A 549 16.67 18.02 -13.90
N ILE A 550 17.73 17.89 -13.10
CA ILE A 550 18.96 17.21 -13.54
C ILE A 550 18.75 15.70 -13.38
N CYS A 551 18.20 15.06 -14.42
CA CYS A 551 17.74 13.69 -14.33
C CYS A 551 18.89 12.71 -14.52
N THR A 552 19.15 11.90 -13.50
CA THR A 552 20.17 10.84 -13.54
C THR A 552 19.52 9.45 -13.66
N ALA A 553 20.32 8.42 -13.98
CA ALA A 553 19.85 7.03 -13.93
C ALA A 553 19.23 6.64 -12.57
N ASP A 554 19.76 7.19 -11.48
CA ASP A 554 19.20 6.98 -10.14
C ASP A 554 17.88 7.72 -9.94
N THR A 555 17.77 8.95 -10.45
CA THR A 555 16.51 9.70 -10.46
C THR A 555 15.42 8.90 -11.16
N LEU A 556 15.74 8.25 -12.30
CA LEU A 556 14.79 7.38 -13.01
C LEU A 556 14.36 6.17 -12.19
N VAL A 557 15.29 5.48 -11.55
CA VAL A 557 14.95 4.35 -10.65
C VAL A 557 14.07 4.82 -9.50
N GLN A 558 14.36 5.99 -8.92
CA GLN A 558 13.52 6.57 -7.88
C GLN A 558 12.14 6.98 -8.40
N CYS A 559 12.04 7.51 -9.63
CA CYS A 559 10.76 7.82 -10.28
C CYS A 559 9.90 6.57 -10.41
N TYR A 560 10.48 5.40 -10.74
CA TYR A 560 9.76 4.13 -10.77
C TYR A 560 9.21 3.68 -9.40
N ASP A 561 9.90 4.03 -8.31
CA ASP A 561 9.45 3.69 -6.96
C ASP A 561 8.48 4.74 -6.37
N GLN A 562 8.50 5.96 -6.91
CA GLN A 562 7.79 7.13 -6.40
C GLN A 562 7.07 7.89 -7.53
N PRO A 563 5.77 7.64 -7.75
CA PRO A 563 5.01 8.32 -8.81
C PRO A 563 5.00 9.84 -8.66
N ALA A 564 4.98 10.33 -7.41
CA ALA A 564 5.10 11.77 -7.11
C ALA A 564 6.33 12.40 -7.75
N LEU A 565 7.48 11.72 -7.63
CA LEU A 565 8.73 12.20 -8.18
C LEU A 565 8.70 12.14 -9.71
N ALA A 566 8.08 11.10 -10.27
CA ALA A 566 7.90 10.98 -11.72
C ALA A 566 7.05 12.14 -12.27
N ASP A 567 5.96 12.51 -11.59
CA ASP A 567 5.14 13.69 -11.94
C ASP A 567 5.93 14.99 -11.88
N ILE A 568 6.77 15.16 -10.86
CA ILE A 568 7.64 16.34 -10.73
C ILE A 568 8.63 16.41 -11.90
N VAL A 569 9.23 15.29 -12.31
CA VAL A 569 10.14 15.27 -13.47
C VAL A 569 9.40 15.56 -14.77
N MET A 570 8.19 15.03 -14.94
CA MET A 570 7.35 15.25 -16.12
C MET A 570 6.93 16.71 -16.28
N LYS A 571 6.58 17.39 -15.18
CA LYS A 571 6.19 18.80 -15.16
C LYS A 571 7.37 19.78 -15.26
N ALA A 572 8.61 19.29 -15.19
CA ALA A 572 9.77 20.14 -15.36
C ALA A 572 9.78 20.75 -16.76
N GLY A 573 10.02 22.07 -16.84
CA GLY A 573 10.23 22.76 -18.13
C GLY A 573 11.46 22.23 -18.87
N MET A 574 12.37 21.58 -18.14
CA MET A 574 13.49 20.84 -18.69
C MET A 574 13.91 19.70 -17.76
N ALA A 575 13.79 18.46 -18.22
CA ALA A 575 14.41 17.30 -17.58
C ALA A 575 15.63 16.85 -18.39
N THR A 576 16.84 16.94 -17.83
CA THR A 576 18.08 16.81 -18.59
C THR A 576 18.62 15.38 -18.67
N THR A 577 19.53 15.11 -19.60
CA THR A 577 20.27 13.85 -19.73
C THR A 577 21.56 13.86 -18.90
N ASP A 578 21.45 13.70 -17.57
CA ASP A 578 22.63 13.58 -16.70
C ASP A 578 23.12 12.12 -16.61
N GLY A 579 24.03 11.79 -17.52
CA GLY A 579 24.77 10.53 -17.55
C GLY A 579 24.80 9.92 -18.95
N MET A 580 25.92 9.28 -19.29
CA MET A 580 26.10 8.68 -20.63
C MET A 580 25.04 7.62 -21.00
N PRO A 581 24.53 6.76 -20.08
CA PRO A 581 23.46 5.83 -20.43
C PRO A 581 22.21 6.53 -20.99
N LEU A 582 21.83 7.68 -20.44
CA LEU A 582 20.67 8.45 -20.90
C LEU A 582 20.92 9.07 -22.27
N VAL A 583 22.15 9.55 -22.51
CA VAL A 583 22.59 10.04 -23.83
C VAL A 583 22.54 8.93 -24.87
N TRP A 584 23.02 7.72 -24.56
CA TRP A 584 22.96 6.58 -25.48
C TRP A 584 21.51 6.21 -25.82
N MET A 585 20.60 6.26 -24.84
CA MET A 585 19.18 6.02 -25.07
C MET A 585 18.52 7.12 -25.91
N ALA A 586 18.88 8.39 -25.70
CA ALA A 586 18.41 9.50 -26.52
C ALA A 586 18.84 9.34 -27.99
N LYS A 587 20.13 9.03 -28.22
CA LYS A 587 20.71 8.81 -29.55
C LYS A 587 20.05 7.63 -30.26
N ARG A 588 19.80 6.54 -29.53
CA ARG A 588 19.08 5.38 -30.07
C ARG A 588 17.61 5.70 -30.38
N SER A 589 17.02 6.67 -29.69
CA SER A 589 15.66 7.16 -29.96
C SER A 589 15.60 8.17 -31.12
N GLY A 590 16.69 8.34 -31.88
CA GLY A 590 16.77 9.22 -33.06
C GLY A 590 17.45 10.57 -32.82
N PHE A 591 17.70 10.96 -31.57
CA PHE A 591 18.24 12.28 -31.23
C PHE A 591 19.77 12.28 -31.19
N LYS A 592 20.40 12.36 -32.38
CA LYS A 592 21.85 12.18 -32.57
C LYS A 592 22.72 13.24 -31.89
N ASP A 593 22.22 14.47 -31.81
CA ASP A 593 22.98 15.63 -31.30
C ASP A 593 22.94 15.77 -29.78
N VAL A 594 22.16 14.93 -29.09
CA VAL A 594 22.05 14.99 -27.62
C VAL A 594 23.41 14.78 -26.98
N THR A 595 23.75 15.66 -26.05
CA THR A 595 24.94 15.53 -25.21
C THR A 595 24.54 15.35 -23.76
N ARG A 596 25.54 15.04 -22.92
CA ARG A 596 25.33 14.98 -21.48
C ARG A 596 25.13 16.39 -20.94
N VAL A 597 24.05 16.62 -20.21
CA VAL A 597 23.77 17.89 -19.54
C VAL A 597 23.92 17.67 -18.04
N TYR A 598 25.15 17.86 -17.58
CA TYR A 598 25.58 17.62 -16.20
C TYR A 598 25.35 18.87 -15.34
N GLY A 599 24.70 18.72 -14.18
CA GLY A 599 24.33 19.85 -13.32
C GLY A 599 25.49 20.81 -12.98
N PRO A 600 26.66 20.31 -12.53
CA PRO A 600 27.83 21.15 -12.29
C PRO A 600 28.35 21.90 -13.52
N ASP A 601 28.29 21.30 -14.71
CA ASP A 601 28.73 21.97 -15.94
C ASP A 601 27.72 23.04 -16.37
N LEU A 602 26.43 22.74 -16.29
CA LEU A 602 25.34 23.69 -16.57
C LEU A 602 25.42 24.91 -15.65
N MET A 603 25.78 24.71 -14.38
CA MET A 603 25.98 25.79 -13.43
C MET A 603 27.09 26.76 -13.86
N LEU A 604 28.24 26.24 -14.31
CA LEU A 604 29.34 27.08 -14.78
C LEU A 604 29.03 27.76 -16.11
N GLU A 605 28.34 27.08 -17.03
CA GLU A 605 27.89 27.66 -18.31
C GLU A 605 26.92 28.83 -18.08
N LEU A 606 25.96 28.68 -17.16
CA LEU A 606 25.05 29.76 -16.80
C LEU A 606 25.77 30.89 -16.05
N CYS A 607 26.69 30.60 -15.13
CA CYS A 607 27.48 31.67 -14.48
C CYS A 607 28.32 32.45 -15.50
N ALA A 608 28.93 31.77 -16.46
CA ALA A 608 29.72 32.42 -17.52
C ALA A 608 28.87 33.32 -18.42
N LEU A 609 27.66 32.87 -18.79
CA LEU A 609 26.71 33.69 -19.54
C LEU A 609 26.21 34.87 -18.70
N SER A 610 25.95 34.64 -17.42
CA SER A 610 25.45 35.66 -16.49
C SER A 610 26.48 36.74 -16.22
N GLU A 611 27.78 36.43 -16.29
CA GLU A 611 28.84 37.45 -16.23
C GLU A 611 28.77 38.44 -17.42
N GLN A 612 28.26 37.98 -18.56
CA GLN A 612 28.11 38.80 -19.77
C GLN A 612 26.77 39.54 -19.81
N GLN A 613 25.69 38.87 -19.40
CA GLN A 613 24.31 39.36 -19.52
C GLN A 613 23.77 40.01 -18.23
N GLY A 614 24.48 39.87 -17.11
CA GLY A 614 24.09 40.47 -15.83
C GLY A 614 23.05 39.68 -15.02
N TYR A 615 22.74 38.44 -15.39
CA TYR A 615 21.77 37.63 -14.64
C TYR A 615 22.24 37.36 -13.20
N SER A 616 21.27 37.33 -12.30
CA SER A 616 21.46 37.23 -10.86
C SER A 616 21.16 35.81 -10.34
N HIS A 617 21.96 35.35 -9.39
CA HIS A 617 21.89 33.99 -8.86
C HIS A 617 21.61 33.95 -7.36
N TYR A 618 20.74 33.03 -6.95
CA TYR A 618 20.52 32.67 -5.56
C TYR A 618 20.91 31.21 -5.32
N PHE A 619 21.61 30.89 -4.22
CA PHE A 619 22.02 29.52 -3.89
C PHE A 619 21.38 29.02 -2.60
N TYR A 620 20.55 27.99 -2.70
CA TYR A 620 19.82 27.39 -1.60
C TYR A 620 20.29 25.94 -1.35
N GLY A 621 20.74 25.63 -0.13
CA GLY A 621 21.19 24.29 0.26
C GLY A 621 22.66 24.23 0.73
N ALA A 622 23.19 23.01 0.86
CA ALA A 622 24.50 22.73 1.47
C ALA A 622 24.63 23.30 2.91
N THR A 623 25.86 23.44 3.43
CA THR A 623 26.17 24.12 4.70
C THR A 623 26.67 25.54 4.41
N ASP A 624 26.62 26.42 5.42
CA ASP A 624 27.17 27.78 5.32
C ASP A 624 28.65 27.79 4.90
N GLU A 625 29.43 26.82 5.39
CA GLU A 625 30.85 26.64 5.04
C GLU A 625 31.03 26.34 3.54
N VAL A 626 30.19 25.47 2.99
CA VAL A 626 30.21 25.12 1.56
C VAL A 626 29.77 26.31 0.73
N LEU A 627 28.72 27.04 1.14
CA LEU A 627 28.25 28.24 0.43
C LEU A 627 29.29 29.36 0.43
N ALA A 628 29.97 29.62 1.56
CA ALA A 628 31.03 30.62 1.65
C ALA A 628 32.20 30.29 0.69
N LYS A 629 32.61 29.02 0.64
CA LYS A 629 33.68 28.57 -0.27
C LYS A 629 33.24 28.59 -1.74
N LEU A 630 32.00 28.20 -2.01
CA LEU A 630 31.39 28.30 -3.33
C LEU A 630 31.40 29.75 -3.83
N ARG A 631 30.94 30.70 -3.00
CA ARG A 631 30.96 32.14 -3.31
C ARG A 631 32.35 32.62 -3.70
N LYS A 632 33.35 32.29 -2.88
CA LYS A 632 34.76 32.67 -3.13
C LYS A 632 35.25 32.12 -4.46
N ASN A 633 34.98 30.85 -4.76
CA ASN A 633 35.46 30.20 -5.98
C ASN A 633 34.76 30.73 -7.23
N LEU A 634 33.45 30.97 -7.16
CA LEU A 634 32.68 31.54 -8.28
C LEU A 634 33.13 32.97 -8.58
N LEU A 635 33.25 33.85 -7.58
CA LEU A 635 33.70 35.23 -7.79
C LEU A 635 35.17 35.33 -8.21
N LYS A 636 36.02 34.36 -7.81
CA LYS A 636 37.38 34.28 -8.33
C LYS A 636 37.40 33.95 -9.83
N LYS A 637 36.45 33.13 -10.30
CA LYS A 637 36.37 32.67 -11.68
C LYS A 637 35.60 33.64 -12.58
N TYR A 638 34.55 34.26 -12.05
CA TYR A 638 33.65 35.18 -12.71
C TYR A 638 33.51 36.46 -11.86
N PRO A 639 34.47 37.39 -11.93
CA PRO A 639 34.50 38.58 -11.08
C PRO A 639 33.27 39.49 -11.15
N LYS A 640 32.51 39.48 -12.26
CA LYS A 640 31.30 40.32 -12.42
C LYS A 640 29.99 39.57 -12.11
N LEU A 641 30.06 38.36 -11.56
CA LEU A 641 28.88 37.55 -11.28
C LEU A 641 28.03 38.15 -10.15
N THR A 642 26.73 38.34 -10.42
CA THR A 642 25.78 38.80 -9.40
C THR A 642 25.24 37.63 -8.57
N ILE A 643 25.65 37.56 -7.31
CA ILE A 643 25.11 36.61 -6.32
C ILE A 643 24.13 37.38 -5.43
N ALA A 644 22.84 37.27 -5.76
CA ALA A 644 21.75 37.95 -5.07
C ALA A 644 21.55 37.46 -3.63
N GLY A 645 21.81 36.17 -3.38
CA GLY A 645 21.74 35.62 -2.04
C GLY A 645 22.22 34.18 -1.94
N MET A 646 22.47 33.73 -0.72
CA MET A 646 22.83 32.35 -0.40
C MET A 646 22.18 31.98 0.94
N TYR A 647 21.63 30.78 1.04
CA TYR A 647 20.99 30.31 2.26
C TYR A 647 21.17 28.80 2.47
N SER A 648 21.65 28.45 3.66
CA SER A 648 21.75 27.07 4.14
C SER A 648 20.52 26.75 4.99
N PRO A 649 19.56 25.95 4.51
CA PRO A 649 18.40 25.57 5.31
C PRO A 649 18.78 24.63 6.45
N PRO A 650 17.96 24.55 7.50
CA PRO A 650 18.15 23.56 8.56
C PRO A 650 18.09 22.14 8.01
N PHE A 651 18.84 21.21 8.61
CA PHE A 651 18.90 19.79 8.20
C PHE A 651 17.68 18.98 8.66
N ARG A 652 16.48 19.58 8.56
CA ARG A 652 15.17 18.99 8.85
C ARG A 652 14.13 19.53 7.85
N PRO A 653 12.95 18.91 7.73
CA PRO A 653 11.84 19.50 6.99
C PRO A 653 11.49 20.88 7.56
N LEU A 654 11.12 21.80 6.66
CA LEU A 654 10.56 23.10 7.00
C LEU A 654 9.05 22.95 7.27
N ASP A 655 8.53 23.69 8.24
CA ASP A 655 7.09 23.89 8.35
C ASP A 655 6.57 24.91 7.32
N ASP A 656 5.25 25.05 7.20
CA ASP A 656 4.65 25.88 6.15
C ASP A 656 4.94 27.38 6.36
N GLY A 657 5.09 27.85 7.61
CA GLY A 657 5.48 29.23 7.90
C GLY A 657 6.93 29.51 7.52
N GLU A 658 7.85 28.61 7.88
CA GLU A 658 9.26 28.69 7.47
C GLU A 658 9.42 28.68 5.94
N LYS A 659 8.58 27.91 5.22
CA LYS A 659 8.60 27.90 3.76
C LYS A 659 8.20 29.26 3.18
N GLU A 660 7.15 29.89 3.71
CA GLU A 660 6.72 31.23 3.29
C GLU A 660 7.80 32.27 3.57
N GLU A 661 8.44 32.23 4.73
CA GLU A 661 9.56 33.11 5.08
C GLU A 661 10.76 32.94 4.14
N VAL A 662 11.15 31.69 3.86
CA VAL A 662 12.23 31.39 2.91
C VAL A 662 11.87 31.87 1.50
N ALA A 663 10.62 31.66 1.07
CA ALA A 663 10.17 32.13 -0.23
C ALA A 663 10.18 33.65 -0.33
N ALA A 664 9.71 34.35 0.72
CA ALA A 664 9.74 35.80 0.80
C ALA A 664 11.18 36.34 0.75
N MET A 665 12.10 35.72 1.49
CA MET A 665 13.53 36.08 1.48
C MET A 665 14.15 35.91 0.08
N ILE A 666 13.89 34.79 -0.60
CA ILE A 666 14.40 34.55 -1.96
C ILE A 666 13.81 35.58 -2.93
N ASN A 667 12.50 35.86 -2.85
CA ASN A 667 11.85 36.84 -3.71
C ASN A 667 12.33 38.27 -3.46
N ALA A 668 12.62 38.64 -2.21
CA ALA A 668 13.16 39.94 -1.85
C ALA A 668 14.55 40.18 -2.45
N ALA A 669 15.35 39.11 -2.64
CA ALA A 669 16.63 39.18 -3.33
C ALA A 669 16.48 39.30 -4.87
N ASN A 670 15.26 39.11 -5.39
CA ASN A 670 14.90 39.17 -6.81
C ASN A 670 15.88 38.47 -7.79
N PRO A 671 16.22 37.19 -7.59
CA PRO A 671 17.13 36.47 -8.46
C PRO A 671 16.47 36.03 -9.77
N ASP A 672 17.24 35.98 -10.85
CA ASP A 672 16.81 35.37 -12.12
C ASP A 672 16.85 33.84 -12.05
N ILE A 673 17.88 33.30 -11.38
CA ILE A 673 18.14 31.86 -11.26
C ILE A 673 18.30 31.47 -9.79
N VAL A 674 17.53 30.47 -9.34
CA VAL A 674 17.66 29.87 -8.01
C VAL A 674 18.21 28.45 -8.13
N TRP A 675 19.36 28.20 -7.50
CA TRP A 675 20.02 26.90 -7.46
C TRP A 675 19.65 26.15 -6.18
N CYS A 676 19.25 24.88 -6.29
CA CYS A 676 18.96 24.02 -5.15
C CYS A 676 19.97 22.86 -5.02
N GLY A 677 20.67 22.80 -3.89
CA GLY A 677 21.74 21.84 -3.58
C GLY A 677 21.40 20.79 -2.51
N LEU A 678 20.16 20.31 -2.42
CA LEU A 678 19.71 19.36 -1.38
C LEU A 678 19.88 17.87 -1.72
N GLY A 679 20.10 17.53 -3.00
CA GLY A 679 20.19 16.15 -3.49
C GLY A 679 18.81 15.52 -3.78
N THR A 680 18.77 14.64 -4.78
CA THR A 680 17.57 13.87 -5.15
C THR A 680 17.24 12.80 -4.08
N PRO A 681 15.98 12.66 -3.67
CA PRO A 681 14.78 13.29 -4.24
C PRO A 681 14.36 14.60 -3.53
N LYS A 682 15.01 14.99 -2.43
CA LYS A 682 14.62 16.15 -1.60
C LYS A 682 14.57 17.45 -2.40
N GLN A 683 15.57 17.68 -3.25
CA GLN A 683 15.62 18.87 -4.11
C GLN A 683 14.46 18.93 -5.10
N ASP A 684 13.98 17.78 -5.57
CA ASP A 684 12.97 17.71 -6.61
C ASP A 684 11.59 18.04 -6.01
N TYR A 685 11.30 17.51 -4.82
CA TYR A 685 10.14 17.93 -4.02
C TYR A 685 10.22 19.41 -3.64
N TRP A 686 11.39 19.89 -3.17
CA TRP A 686 11.57 21.30 -2.84
C TRP A 686 11.27 22.21 -4.03
N VAL A 687 11.79 21.89 -5.22
CA VAL A 687 11.51 22.68 -6.43
C VAL A 687 10.03 22.67 -6.77
N SER A 688 9.35 21.52 -6.69
CA SER A 688 7.92 21.44 -6.95
C SER A 688 7.10 22.26 -5.94
N GLU A 689 7.48 22.26 -4.66
CA GLU A 689 6.80 22.99 -3.59
C GLU A 689 7.03 24.50 -3.67
N PHE A 690 8.27 24.93 -3.96
CA PHE A 690 8.65 26.35 -3.99
C PHE A 690 8.38 27.01 -5.34
N ARG A 691 8.27 26.26 -6.45
CA ARG A 691 8.04 26.86 -7.77
C ARG A 691 6.83 27.82 -7.79
N PRO A 692 5.65 27.50 -7.25
CA PRO A 692 4.52 28.44 -7.23
C PRO A 692 4.79 29.70 -6.41
N MET A 693 5.67 29.64 -5.41
CA MET A 693 5.94 30.74 -4.47
C MET A 693 7.05 31.68 -4.95
N LEU A 694 7.92 31.25 -5.86
CA LEU A 694 9.13 31.99 -6.26
C LEU A 694 8.96 32.76 -7.58
N ASN A 695 9.47 34.00 -7.61
CA ASN A 695 9.42 34.88 -8.79
C ASN A 695 10.51 34.59 -9.83
N ALA A 696 11.63 34.00 -9.41
CA ALA A 696 12.74 33.66 -10.29
C ALA A 696 12.31 32.86 -11.51
N SER A 697 12.87 33.16 -12.68
CA SER A 697 12.49 32.52 -13.95
C SER A 697 12.91 31.05 -13.99
N ALA A 698 14.06 30.70 -13.41
CA ALA A 698 14.57 29.33 -13.40
C ALA A 698 14.94 28.82 -12.00
N LEU A 699 14.32 27.72 -11.58
CA LEU A 699 14.76 26.92 -10.43
C LEU A 699 15.54 25.69 -10.93
N ILE A 700 16.78 25.49 -10.49
CA ILE A 700 17.64 24.41 -10.99
C ILE A 700 18.15 23.54 -9.84
N ALA A 701 17.71 22.29 -9.82
CA ALA A 701 18.09 21.32 -8.80
C ALA A 701 19.40 20.58 -9.18
N VAL A 702 20.52 20.98 -8.59
CA VAL A 702 21.87 20.56 -9.02
C VAL A 702 22.59 19.62 -8.05
N GLY A 703 21.98 19.30 -6.91
CA GLY A 703 22.49 18.35 -5.93
C GLY A 703 23.93 18.67 -5.49
N ALA A 704 24.86 17.76 -5.76
CA ALA A 704 26.24 17.86 -5.29
C ALA A 704 27.09 18.93 -6.01
N ALA A 705 26.54 19.70 -6.95
CA ALA A 705 27.28 20.74 -7.68
C ALA A 705 27.97 21.75 -6.76
N PHE A 706 27.34 22.14 -5.66
CA PHE A 706 27.94 23.08 -4.71
C PHE A 706 29.22 22.52 -4.11
N ASN A 707 29.23 21.24 -3.73
CA ASN A 707 30.41 20.57 -3.18
C ASN A 707 31.56 20.40 -4.19
N PHE A 708 31.23 20.16 -5.47
CA PHE A 708 32.24 20.10 -6.53
C PHE A 708 32.91 21.47 -6.72
N HIS A 709 32.11 22.54 -6.84
CA HIS A 709 32.61 23.87 -7.14
C HIS A 709 33.20 24.59 -5.91
N ALA A 710 32.81 24.20 -4.70
CA ALA A 710 33.51 24.56 -3.47
C ALA A 710 34.82 23.77 -3.29
N GLY A 711 35.06 22.71 -4.08
CA GLY A 711 36.28 21.90 -4.03
C GLY A 711 36.36 20.94 -2.85
N TYR A 712 35.21 20.54 -2.27
CA TYR A 712 35.14 19.48 -1.26
C TYR A 712 35.14 18.08 -1.88
N VAL A 713 34.64 17.96 -3.12
CA VAL A 713 34.58 16.67 -3.84
C VAL A 713 35.33 16.80 -5.16
N ARG A 714 36.13 15.79 -5.49
CA ARG A 714 36.84 15.72 -6.78
C ARG A 714 35.90 15.25 -7.89
N GLN A 715 35.92 15.93 -9.03
CA GLN A 715 35.26 15.44 -10.23
C GLN A 715 36.11 14.35 -10.90
N ALA A 716 35.45 13.42 -11.59
CA ALA A 716 36.13 12.40 -12.38
C ALA A 716 36.88 13.07 -13.56
N PRO A 717 38.01 12.51 -14.02
CA PRO A 717 38.67 12.99 -15.24
C PRO A 717 37.73 13.00 -16.45
N SER A 718 37.87 13.99 -17.33
CA SER A 718 36.97 14.21 -18.47
C SER A 718 36.82 12.99 -19.39
N TRP A 719 37.89 12.20 -19.58
CA TRP A 719 37.83 10.98 -20.38
C TRP A 719 36.91 9.94 -19.74
N MET A 720 36.94 9.77 -18.41
CA MET A 720 36.05 8.83 -17.69
C MET A 720 34.59 9.27 -17.76
N MET A 721 34.34 10.57 -17.63
CA MET A 721 32.99 11.14 -17.75
C MET A 721 32.41 10.88 -19.14
N ARG A 722 33.19 11.11 -20.20
CA ARG A 722 32.77 10.88 -21.60
C ARG A 722 32.57 9.41 -21.93
N SER A 723 33.36 8.51 -21.35
CA SER A 723 33.24 7.07 -21.53
C SER A 723 32.16 6.42 -20.66
N GLY A 724 31.50 7.17 -19.76
CA GLY A 724 30.46 6.65 -18.88
C GLY A 724 30.97 5.91 -17.62
N PHE A 725 32.26 6.01 -17.29
CA PHE A 725 32.88 5.39 -16.11
C PHE A 725 32.91 6.29 -14.86
N GLU A 726 32.26 7.45 -14.90
CA GLU A 726 32.19 8.36 -13.74
C GLU A 726 31.60 7.69 -12.50
N TRP A 727 30.61 6.81 -12.66
CA TRP A 727 29.99 6.09 -11.54
C TRP A 727 31.01 5.24 -10.77
N LEU A 728 31.96 4.62 -11.48
CA LEU A 728 32.99 3.78 -10.89
C LEU A 728 33.98 4.62 -10.09
N PHE A 729 34.42 5.74 -10.67
CA PHE A 729 35.26 6.71 -9.95
C PHE A 729 34.59 7.21 -8.67
N ARG A 730 33.31 7.59 -8.75
CA ARG A 730 32.55 8.06 -7.59
C ARG A 730 32.33 6.98 -6.54
N LEU A 731 32.10 5.73 -6.96
CA LEU A 731 31.98 4.61 -6.04
C LEU A 731 33.27 4.39 -5.24
N PHE A 732 34.44 4.53 -5.88
CA PHE A 732 35.72 4.43 -5.18
C PHE A 732 36.00 5.62 -4.25
N MET A 733 35.58 6.83 -4.61
CA MET A 733 35.77 8.02 -3.78
C MET A 733 34.80 8.09 -2.59
N GLU A 734 33.57 7.59 -2.76
CA GLU A 734 32.52 7.66 -1.74
C GLU A 734 31.79 6.31 -1.55
N PRO A 735 32.51 5.22 -1.23
CA PRO A 735 31.93 3.87 -1.23
C PRO A 735 30.80 3.73 -0.22
N LYS A 736 30.98 4.25 1.00
CA LYS A 736 29.94 4.21 2.06
C LYS A 736 28.63 4.88 1.65
N ARG A 737 28.70 5.94 0.85
CA ARG A 737 27.52 6.73 0.44
C ARG A 737 26.88 6.19 -0.84
N LEU A 738 27.67 5.76 -1.82
CA LEU A 738 27.18 5.51 -3.18
C LEU A 738 27.06 4.02 -3.55
N TRP A 739 27.49 3.08 -2.70
CA TRP A 739 27.40 1.65 -3.01
C TRP A 739 25.97 1.18 -3.31
N ARG A 740 24.97 1.58 -2.52
CA ARG A 740 23.57 1.18 -2.77
C ARG A 740 23.09 1.72 -4.13
N ARG A 741 23.39 2.98 -4.41
CA ARG A 741 23.00 3.64 -5.66
C ARG A 741 23.58 2.93 -6.88
N TYR A 742 24.86 2.53 -6.85
CA TYR A 742 25.48 1.93 -8.03
C TYR A 742 25.33 0.41 -8.10
N ILE A 743 25.49 -0.32 -6.99
CA ILE A 743 25.43 -1.79 -6.99
C ILE A 743 23.99 -2.30 -7.09
N ILE A 744 23.02 -1.59 -6.50
CA ILE A 744 21.59 -1.97 -6.55
C ILE A 744 20.86 -1.14 -7.62
N GLY A 745 21.10 0.17 -7.67
CA GLY A 745 20.39 1.06 -8.59
C GLY A 745 20.75 0.86 -10.06
N ASN A 746 22.04 0.67 -10.42
CA ASN A 746 22.41 0.50 -11.84
C ASN A 746 21.80 -0.78 -12.47
N PRO A 747 21.85 -1.97 -11.83
CA PRO A 747 21.17 -3.15 -12.37
C PRO A 747 19.66 -2.97 -12.52
N ARG A 748 19.02 -2.28 -11.56
CA ARG A 748 17.59 -1.93 -11.66
C ARG A 748 17.33 -1.00 -12.83
N PHE A 749 18.13 0.06 -13.00
CA PHE A 749 18.03 0.96 -14.14
C PHE A 749 18.11 0.20 -15.47
N ILE A 750 19.11 -0.68 -15.62
CA ILE A 750 19.26 -1.51 -16.81
C ILE A 750 18.02 -2.38 -16.99
N LEU A 751 17.58 -3.13 -15.97
CA LEU A 751 16.40 -4.00 -16.06
C LEU A 751 15.13 -3.25 -16.49
N LEU A 752 14.89 -2.07 -15.92
CA LEU A 752 13.72 -1.25 -16.18
C LEU A 752 13.72 -0.67 -17.60
N THR A 753 14.90 -0.30 -18.11
CA THR A 753 15.06 0.31 -19.44
C THR A 753 15.36 -0.70 -20.55
N PHE A 754 15.77 -1.93 -20.22
CA PHE A 754 16.19 -2.96 -21.17
C PHE A 754 15.13 -3.28 -22.21
N ARG A 755 13.87 -3.40 -21.78
CA ARG A 755 12.74 -3.64 -22.70
C ARG A 755 12.59 -2.49 -23.69
N GLN A 756 12.62 -1.25 -23.20
CA GLN A 756 12.53 -0.08 -24.06
C GLN A 756 13.71 0.00 -25.04
N TRP A 757 14.90 -0.38 -24.59
CA TRP A 757 16.12 -0.39 -25.38
C TRP A 757 16.10 -1.42 -26.52
N ILE A 758 15.50 -2.58 -26.30
CA ILE A 758 15.37 -3.66 -27.31
C ILE A 758 14.22 -3.41 -28.27
N PHE A 759 13.03 -3.07 -27.77
CA PHE A 759 11.81 -3.08 -28.59
C PHE A 759 11.61 -1.81 -29.44
N LYS A 760 12.21 -0.66 -29.09
CA LYS A 760 12.18 0.55 -29.94
C LYS A 760 13.14 0.48 -31.14
N ALA A 761 13.90 -0.61 -31.28
CA ALA A 761 14.81 -0.83 -32.41
C ALA A 761 14.10 -1.29 -33.70
N ARG A 762 12.78 -1.45 -33.65
CA ARG A 762 11.96 -2.03 -34.73
C ARG A 762 10.74 -1.19 -35.13
N ALA A 763 10.64 0.06 -34.66
CA ALA A 763 9.62 1.00 -35.11
C ALA A 763 10.24 1.97 -36.12
#